data_AF-A0A811K553-F1
#
_entry.id   AF-A0A811K553-F1
#
_cell.length_a   1.000
_cell.length_b   1.000
_cell.length_c   1.000
_cell.angle_alpha   90.00
_cell.angle_beta   90.00
_cell.angle_gamma   90.00
#
_symmetry.space_group_name_H-M   'P 1'
#
loop_
_entity.id
_entity.type
_entity.pdbx_description
1 polymer ?
#
loop_
_entity_poly.entity_id
_entity_poly.type
_entity_poly.pdbx_seq_one_letter_code
_entity_poly.pdbx_strand_id
1 'polypeptide(L)'
;MKALCALILLFCIDVKHAFKYLIYNPRIGRSHVMQMGKLGDYLAAAGHEVVNFQPIMYQAKITGVTNKTIRTVEYSDGIPPAANSPIDKKAWTEDMFTFSSMSEGIQHLGKAYYKRCRNLLADKEVIADMKKENFDLAIVESFSSCGFNFVEAIGIKKRILVSGMALQHEILGLYGVPPAFTFVPDSISYPSEKGIMGRLQNIFDYLKTIKFNQHLVYIQQGALDLIDTKKSFTDLLSTASYLWINTDEFVDFPRPISHKYINIGGLGMKEQLSKAGELPDDIQKIYKKAKDGVIYMSFGSVAQSKFMPDSYKVAIIKAFAKFQNVEFIWKYEDDVKTIPTEIPPNVHIFSWLPQRDILLHPKTLIFITHGGMNSITEATYSGIPMICIPLFGDQARNGYMVNRKGVAKVLSKFDLDKSDVISGLIEEMVKDHDYKRRAVELADIIRNKPVTPEERLVKTAEYAVKYDIAGHLDMDGLILMAQRIVNFGKGIWNHKKKVIFFSGLAAWGGSYANGLLKEQEVRTKFAKLAAEIGEAKAPIDYQPLKLFVFVDRSDPNFFKNLAAFNKNVLPLLTLAGLDIYMENASDRKELEDLSRSADVRNCSGILVIGSTKYSAPAVLNGLIVDGFFERGRTALGVFDPSEKDDVPALCEKAMNIIKGVKKDHRVYRTKIYGEDPKDVKVSYRLGDITFGWFDYIAERQSKFWIFGGLADRMAATWYFLKKYPESLQCHVKQVAYCAGCRKCISEAKVKKPAAEKKQKNFWSKWIGRREQPGDALRRQYVNVINANCGQVTEADVNVLDISIGCVENGVRGQLELKTVDPPTGRFNAIKQAWTELADKASESPFKTASTANRLEIELKEVFDTDEEDAKSPFPSYLLSSQSVNLLKPTESSKTIKKIVAENVSNIVQVF
;
A
#
# COMPACT_ATOMS: atom_id res chain seq x y z
N MET A 1 85.16 10.47 -25.44
CA MET A 1 83.90 10.72 -26.15
C MET A 1 83.00 9.48 -26.24
N LYS A 2 83.44 8.36 -26.86
CA LYS A 2 82.64 7.11 -26.93
C LYS A 2 82.22 6.53 -25.57
N ALA A 3 83.11 6.55 -24.57
CA ALA A 3 82.78 6.11 -23.20
C ALA A 3 81.79 7.05 -22.48
N LEU A 4 81.84 8.35 -22.78
CA LEU A 4 80.92 9.35 -22.22
C LEU A 4 79.52 9.21 -22.85
N CYS A 5 79.45 8.94 -24.17
CA CYS A 5 78.19 8.62 -24.85
C CYS A 5 77.58 7.31 -24.33
N ALA A 6 78.39 6.29 -24.03
CA ALA A 6 77.91 5.03 -23.43
C ALA A 6 77.37 5.22 -22.00
N LEU A 7 78.02 6.06 -21.19
CA LEU A 7 77.55 6.43 -19.84
C LEU A 7 76.27 7.28 -19.88
N ILE A 8 76.16 8.23 -20.82
CA ILE A 8 74.93 9.00 -21.03
C ILE A 8 73.80 8.08 -21.54
N LEU A 9 74.09 7.13 -22.43
CA LEU A 9 73.14 6.10 -22.84
C LEU A 9 72.70 5.21 -21.67
N LEU A 10 73.60 4.85 -20.75
CA LEU A 10 73.27 4.10 -19.53
C LEU A 10 72.42 4.92 -18.53
N PHE A 11 72.62 6.23 -18.42
CA PHE A 11 71.78 7.14 -17.61
C PHE A 11 70.45 7.52 -18.29
N CYS A 12 70.35 7.36 -19.61
CA CYS A 12 69.10 7.55 -20.37
C CYS A 12 68.26 6.26 -20.51
N ILE A 13 68.78 5.10 -20.06
CA ILE A 13 67.96 3.90 -19.89
C ILE A 13 67.19 4.07 -18.59
N ASP A 14 65.99 4.64 -18.69
CA ASP A 14 64.99 4.55 -17.65
C ASP A 14 64.65 3.06 -17.49
N VAL A 15 65.24 2.40 -16.48
CA VAL A 15 64.99 0.98 -16.20
C VAL A 15 63.55 0.89 -15.69
N LYS A 16 62.60 0.81 -16.62
CA LYS A 16 61.21 0.48 -16.27
C LYS A 16 61.23 -0.92 -15.66
N HIS A 17 61.04 -0.99 -14.36
CA HIS A 17 60.80 -2.26 -13.68
C HIS A 17 59.56 -2.92 -14.30
N ALA A 18 59.78 -4.02 -15.00
CA ALA A 18 58.71 -4.85 -15.53
C ALA A 18 58.13 -5.67 -14.37
N PHE A 19 56.89 -5.37 -13.98
CA PHE A 19 56.15 -6.16 -13.02
C PHE A 19 55.48 -7.35 -13.70
N LYS A 20 55.19 -8.39 -12.92
CA LYS A 20 54.51 -9.61 -13.37
C LYS A 20 53.10 -9.68 -12.80
N TYR A 21 52.10 -9.52 -13.68
CA TYR A 21 50.68 -9.51 -13.33
C TYR A 21 50.00 -10.84 -13.65
N LEU A 22 49.16 -11.30 -12.72
CA LEU A 22 48.19 -12.36 -12.96
C LEU A 22 46.82 -11.75 -13.25
N ILE A 23 46.22 -12.07 -14.39
CA ILE A 23 44.82 -11.75 -14.67
C ILE A 23 44.00 -13.01 -14.53
N TYR A 24 43.16 -13.07 -13.50
CA TYR A 24 42.15 -14.12 -13.37
C TYR A 24 40.95 -13.77 -14.24
N ASN A 25 40.87 -14.40 -15.41
CA ASN A 25 39.91 -14.08 -16.47
C ASN A 25 38.99 -15.28 -16.74
N PRO A 26 37.99 -15.51 -15.88
CA PRO A 26 37.12 -16.66 -16.01
C PRO A 26 36.21 -16.53 -17.25
N ARG A 27 36.03 -17.61 -18.02
CA ARG A 27 35.15 -17.62 -19.20
C ARG A 27 33.68 -17.66 -18.80
N ILE A 28 33.18 -16.60 -18.18
CA ILE A 28 31.79 -16.48 -17.71
C ILE A 28 30.85 -15.90 -18.77
N GLY A 29 31.40 -15.12 -19.70
CA GLY A 29 30.67 -14.48 -20.77
C GLY A 29 31.60 -13.63 -21.63
N ARG A 30 31.22 -13.38 -22.89
CA ARG A 30 32.10 -12.70 -23.85
C ARG A 30 32.48 -11.28 -23.41
N SER A 31 31.56 -10.53 -22.82
CA SER A 31 31.81 -9.16 -22.35
C SER A 31 32.91 -9.10 -21.29
N HIS A 32 32.81 -9.94 -20.25
CA HIS A 32 33.81 -10.00 -19.17
C HIS A 32 35.17 -10.46 -19.67
N VAL A 33 35.21 -11.51 -20.52
CA VAL A 33 36.48 -12.02 -21.04
C VAL A 33 37.21 -10.99 -21.88
N MET A 34 36.48 -10.29 -22.76
CA MET A 34 37.05 -9.23 -23.59
C MET A 34 37.53 -8.05 -22.75
N GLN A 35 36.80 -7.68 -21.69
CA GLN A 35 37.20 -6.59 -20.82
C GLN A 35 38.48 -6.94 -20.05
N MET A 36 38.51 -8.09 -19.37
CA MET A 36 39.68 -8.54 -18.60
C MET A 36 40.91 -8.73 -19.49
N GLY A 37 40.73 -9.27 -20.71
CA GLY A 37 41.80 -9.41 -21.68
C GLY A 37 42.38 -8.06 -22.14
N LYS A 38 41.53 -7.05 -22.38
CA LYS A 38 41.98 -5.68 -22.69
C LYS A 38 42.83 -5.07 -21.58
N LEU A 39 42.53 -5.33 -20.30
CA LEU A 39 43.38 -4.87 -19.19
C LEU A 39 44.81 -5.41 -19.35
N GLY A 40 44.92 -6.70 -19.69
CA GLY A 40 46.19 -7.36 -19.96
C GLY A 40 46.92 -6.77 -21.14
N ASP A 41 46.22 -6.50 -22.24
CA ASP A 41 46.81 -5.90 -23.43
C ASP A 41 47.52 -4.57 -23.11
N TYR A 42 46.90 -3.71 -22.30
CA TYR A 42 47.48 -2.43 -21.89
C TYR A 42 48.65 -2.56 -20.91
N LEU A 43 48.59 -3.49 -19.96
CA LEU A 43 49.71 -3.76 -19.06
C LEU A 43 50.90 -4.35 -19.82
N ALA A 44 50.65 -5.27 -20.75
CA ALA A 44 51.70 -5.83 -21.60
C ALA A 44 52.28 -4.77 -22.55
N ALA A 45 51.45 -3.89 -23.12
CA ALA A 45 51.91 -2.76 -23.94
C ALA A 45 52.74 -1.75 -23.14
N ALA A 46 52.50 -1.62 -21.83
CA ALA A 46 53.33 -0.80 -20.92
C ALA A 46 54.69 -1.44 -20.59
N GLY A 47 54.95 -2.68 -21.03
CA GLY A 47 56.21 -3.39 -20.83
C GLY A 47 56.21 -4.37 -19.66
N HIS A 48 55.04 -4.73 -19.12
CA HIS A 48 54.91 -5.69 -18.03
C HIS A 48 54.71 -7.12 -18.51
N GLU A 49 55.12 -8.10 -17.70
CA GLU A 49 54.81 -9.50 -17.94
C GLU A 49 53.38 -9.79 -17.46
N VAL A 50 52.57 -10.40 -18.32
CA VAL A 50 51.16 -10.67 -18.01
C VAL A 50 50.83 -12.13 -18.30
N VAL A 51 50.23 -12.80 -17.32
CA VAL A 51 49.65 -14.14 -17.48
C VAL A 51 48.14 -14.04 -17.36
N ASN A 52 47.44 -14.49 -18.40
CA ASN A 52 45.97 -14.51 -18.47
C ASN A 52 45.49 -15.93 -18.12
N PHE A 53 45.07 -16.14 -16.86
CA PHE A 53 44.59 -17.43 -16.38
C PHE A 53 43.08 -17.55 -16.61
N GLN A 54 42.66 -18.56 -17.38
CA GLN A 54 41.30 -18.70 -17.88
C GLN A 54 40.65 -20.04 -17.52
N PRO A 55 39.94 -20.11 -16.38
CA PRO A 55 39.01 -21.20 -16.10
C PRO A 55 37.87 -21.23 -17.12
N ILE A 56 37.68 -22.38 -17.77
CA ILE A 56 36.65 -22.59 -18.79
C ILE A 56 35.31 -22.86 -18.10
N MET A 57 34.36 -21.94 -18.23
CA MET A 57 32.99 -22.11 -17.73
C MET A 57 31.94 -22.02 -18.84
N TYR A 58 32.22 -21.23 -19.86
CA TYR A 58 31.42 -21.04 -21.07
C TYR A 58 32.17 -21.55 -22.30
N GLN A 59 31.44 -22.05 -23.30
CA GLN A 59 31.99 -22.85 -24.39
C GLN A 59 32.78 -22.04 -25.42
N ALA A 60 32.52 -20.73 -25.55
CA ALA A 60 33.20 -19.91 -26.56
C ALA A 60 34.72 -19.87 -26.30
N LYS A 61 35.50 -20.28 -27.31
CA LYS A 61 36.96 -20.22 -27.28
C LYS A 61 37.43 -18.78 -27.53
N ILE A 62 37.36 -17.97 -26.49
CA ILE A 62 37.74 -16.56 -26.49
C ILE A 62 38.78 -16.31 -25.39
N THR A 63 39.89 -15.68 -25.78
CA THR A 63 40.95 -15.30 -24.84
C THR A 63 40.77 -13.86 -24.33
N GLY A 64 40.20 -12.98 -25.17
CA GLY A 64 39.99 -11.57 -24.86
C GLY A 64 41.25 -10.71 -24.98
N VAL A 65 42.43 -11.34 -25.07
CA VAL A 65 43.72 -10.68 -25.29
C VAL A 65 44.06 -10.65 -26.77
N THR A 66 44.69 -9.56 -27.22
CA THR A 66 45.17 -9.38 -28.59
C THR A 66 46.68 -9.29 -28.65
N ASN A 67 47.34 -8.95 -27.54
CA ASN A 67 48.78 -8.87 -27.44
C ASN A 67 49.39 -10.28 -27.35
N LYS A 68 50.29 -10.60 -28.28
CA LYS A 68 50.93 -11.92 -28.41
C LYS A 68 51.95 -12.22 -27.32
N THR A 69 52.43 -11.20 -26.58
CA THR A 69 53.36 -11.42 -25.46
C THR A 69 52.67 -12.00 -24.23
N ILE A 70 51.34 -11.96 -24.17
CA ILE A 70 50.56 -12.46 -23.04
C ILE A 70 50.43 -13.97 -23.14
N ARG A 71 50.91 -14.67 -22.10
CA ARG A 71 50.70 -16.11 -21.98
C ARG A 71 49.30 -16.38 -21.44
N THR A 72 48.46 -17.04 -22.23
CA THR A 72 47.14 -17.50 -21.77
C THR A 72 47.22 -18.94 -21.28
N VAL A 73 46.79 -19.17 -20.05
CA VAL A 73 46.73 -20.49 -19.42
C VAL A 73 45.26 -20.88 -19.28
N GLU A 74 44.79 -21.81 -20.11
CA GLU A 74 43.42 -22.31 -20.04
C GLU A 74 43.32 -23.45 -19.03
N TYR A 75 42.30 -23.41 -18.16
CA TYR A 75 42.03 -24.45 -17.18
C TYR A 75 40.67 -25.10 -17.42
N SER A 76 40.66 -26.42 -17.56
CA SER A 76 39.45 -27.23 -17.65
C SER A 76 39.34 -28.10 -16.39
N ASP A 77 38.17 -28.07 -15.75
CA ASP A 77 37.85 -28.89 -14.58
C ASP A 77 37.20 -30.23 -14.95
N GLY A 78 37.21 -30.60 -16.23
CA GLY A 78 36.56 -31.79 -16.78
C GLY A 78 35.03 -31.68 -16.91
N ILE A 79 34.41 -30.59 -16.44
CA ILE A 79 32.96 -30.37 -16.54
C ILE A 79 32.68 -29.65 -17.87
N PRO A 80 31.84 -30.23 -18.76
CA PRO A 80 31.50 -29.61 -20.03
C PRO A 80 31.01 -28.17 -19.84
N PRO A 81 31.48 -27.20 -20.64
CA PRO A 81 30.99 -25.84 -20.58
C PRO A 81 29.49 -25.79 -20.94
N ALA A 82 28.76 -24.86 -20.33
CA ALA A 82 27.35 -24.69 -20.64
C ALA A 82 27.18 -24.18 -22.08
N ALA A 83 26.47 -24.94 -22.93
CA ALA A 83 26.27 -24.62 -24.34
C ALA A 83 25.19 -23.53 -24.57
N ASN A 84 24.13 -23.51 -23.75
CA ASN A 84 23.09 -22.47 -23.71
C ASN A 84 22.55 -22.37 -22.28
N SER A 85 22.34 -21.16 -21.77
CA SER A 85 21.77 -20.98 -20.43
C SER A 85 20.24 -21.00 -20.52
N PRO A 86 19.51 -21.65 -19.59
CA PRO A 86 18.05 -21.49 -19.48
C PRO A 86 17.61 -20.01 -19.40
N ILE A 87 18.52 -19.14 -18.96
CA ILE A 87 18.34 -17.68 -18.88
C ILE A 87 18.08 -17.07 -20.26
N ASP A 88 18.61 -17.63 -21.36
CA ASP A 88 18.56 -16.97 -22.68
C ASP A 88 17.12 -16.86 -23.22
N LYS A 89 16.27 -17.87 -22.95
CA LYS A 89 14.82 -17.83 -23.27
C LYS A 89 14.04 -17.03 -22.23
N LYS A 90 14.27 -17.30 -20.94
CA LYS A 90 13.57 -16.63 -19.83
C LYS A 90 13.78 -15.12 -19.84
N ALA A 91 14.95 -14.64 -20.27
CA ALA A 91 15.26 -13.23 -20.41
C ALA A 91 14.27 -12.47 -21.30
N TRP A 92 13.65 -13.14 -22.27
CA TRP A 92 12.66 -12.52 -23.15
C TRP A 92 11.23 -12.63 -22.63
N THR A 93 10.88 -13.72 -21.95
CA THR A 93 9.49 -14.03 -21.58
C THR A 93 9.14 -13.70 -20.14
N GLU A 94 10.11 -13.69 -19.22
CA GLU A 94 9.90 -13.50 -17.79
C GLU A 94 10.48 -12.18 -17.28
N ASP A 95 9.94 -11.65 -16.18
CA ASP A 95 10.55 -10.51 -15.49
C ASP A 95 11.72 -10.96 -14.60
N MET A 96 12.93 -10.79 -15.13
CA MET A 96 14.20 -11.20 -14.51
C MET A 96 14.61 -10.33 -13.31
N PHE A 97 13.88 -9.24 -13.02
CA PHE A 97 14.13 -8.35 -11.89
C PHE A 97 13.29 -8.70 -10.65
N THR A 98 12.47 -9.74 -10.74
CA THR A 98 11.70 -10.28 -9.60
C THR A 98 12.59 -11.06 -8.64
N PHE A 99 12.24 -11.08 -7.35
CA PHE A 99 12.99 -11.83 -6.34
C PHE A 99 13.05 -13.33 -6.64
N SER A 100 11.98 -13.90 -7.18
CA SER A 100 11.92 -15.32 -7.57
C SER A 100 12.91 -15.66 -8.68
N SER A 101 12.90 -14.89 -9.78
CA SER A 101 13.81 -15.13 -10.91
C SER A 101 15.27 -14.89 -10.52
N MET A 102 15.52 -13.88 -9.69
CA MET A 102 16.85 -13.65 -9.09
C MET A 102 17.29 -14.84 -8.23
N SER A 103 16.44 -15.34 -7.34
CA SER A 103 16.75 -16.49 -6.45
C SER A 103 17.04 -17.78 -7.23
N GLU A 104 16.26 -18.08 -8.26
CA GLU A 104 16.51 -19.22 -9.15
C GLU A 104 17.87 -19.10 -9.85
N GLY A 105 18.18 -17.89 -10.34
CA GLY A 105 19.47 -17.55 -10.93
C GLY A 105 20.64 -17.78 -9.97
N ILE A 106 20.51 -17.37 -8.70
CA ILE A 106 21.56 -17.60 -7.67
C ILE A 106 21.82 -19.10 -7.51
N GLN A 107 20.77 -19.91 -7.40
CA GLN A 107 20.95 -21.33 -7.13
C GLN A 107 21.64 -22.06 -8.28
N HIS A 108 21.26 -21.75 -9.53
CA HIS A 108 21.89 -22.37 -10.69
C HIS A 108 23.33 -21.91 -10.87
N LEU A 109 23.54 -20.60 -10.87
CA LEU A 109 24.85 -20.00 -11.15
C LEU A 109 25.83 -20.22 -9.99
N GLY A 110 25.37 -20.03 -8.75
CA GLY A 110 26.15 -20.21 -7.54
C GLY A 110 26.66 -21.65 -7.37
N LYS A 111 25.80 -22.66 -7.54
CA LYS A 111 26.20 -24.08 -7.46
C LYS A 111 27.20 -24.46 -8.54
N ALA A 112 27.01 -23.97 -9.77
CA ALA A 112 27.93 -24.21 -10.87
C ALA A 112 29.31 -23.61 -10.54
N TYR A 113 29.38 -22.33 -10.16
CA TYR A 113 30.62 -21.68 -9.77
C TYR A 113 31.31 -22.39 -8.61
N TYR A 114 30.56 -22.74 -7.55
CA TYR A 114 31.11 -23.43 -6.39
C TYR A 114 31.78 -24.76 -6.76
N LYS A 115 31.11 -25.60 -7.57
CA LYS A 115 31.63 -26.91 -7.98
C LYS A 115 32.92 -26.76 -8.79
N ARG A 116 32.92 -25.86 -9.79
CA ARG A 116 34.09 -25.59 -10.63
C ARG A 116 35.25 -25.03 -9.83
N CYS A 117 34.95 -24.14 -8.88
CA CYS A 117 35.96 -23.58 -8.00
C CYS A 117 36.62 -24.62 -7.10
N ARG A 118 35.84 -25.52 -6.51
CA ARG A 118 36.38 -26.63 -5.73
C ARG A 118 37.35 -27.48 -6.53
N ASN A 119 37.02 -27.80 -7.78
CA ASN A 119 37.91 -28.58 -8.65
C ASN A 119 39.24 -27.85 -8.91
N LEU A 120 39.18 -26.55 -9.21
CA LEU A 120 40.38 -25.71 -9.40
C LEU A 120 41.27 -25.68 -8.14
N LEU A 121 40.68 -25.48 -6.96
CA LEU A 121 41.45 -25.40 -5.71
C LEU A 121 41.98 -26.77 -5.26
N ALA A 122 41.31 -27.86 -5.63
CA ALA A 122 41.77 -29.22 -5.34
C ALA A 122 42.91 -29.69 -6.27
N ASP A 123 43.09 -29.03 -7.41
CA ASP A 123 44.14 -29.34 -8.39
C ASP A 123 45.50 -28.83 -7.89
N LYS A 124 46.22 -29.70 -7.19
CA LYS A 124 47.52 -29.37 -6.59
C LYS A 124 48.60 -29.06 -7.61
N GLU A 125 48.52 -29.61 -8.82
CA GLU A 125 49.51 -29.37 -9.87
C GLU A 125 49.39 -27.93 -10.38
N VAL A 126 48.18 -27.52 -10.76
CA VAL A 126 47.91 -26.14 -11.22
C VAL A 126 48.24 -25.13 -10.13
N ILE A 127 47.87 -25.38 -8.87
CA ILE A 127 48.20 -24.48 -7.75
C ILE A 127 49.72 -24.39 -7.55
N ALA A 128 50.45 -25.51 -7.61
CA ALA A 128 51.91 -25.51 -7.46
C ALA A 128 52.61 -24.77 -8.60
N ASP A 129 52.15 -24.95 -9.84
CA ASP A 129 52.75 -24.27 -10.99
C ASP A 129 52.49 -22.76 -10.95
N MET A 130 51.28 -22.35 -10.61
CA MET A 130 50.93 -20.92 -10.50
C MET A 130 51.62 -20.24 -9.30
N LYS A 131 51.97 -20.99 -8.25
CA LYS A 131 52.84 -20.50 -7.15
C LYS A 131 54.26 -20.20 -7.63
N LYS A 132 54.85 -21.06 -8.46
CA LYS A 132 56.24 -20.90 -8.96
C LYS A 132 56.44 -19.65 -9.82
N GLU A 133 55.37 -19.15 -10.42
CA GLU A 133 55.39 -17.97 -11.28
C GLU A 133 55.77 -16.67 -10.55
N ASN A 134 55.57 -16.59 -9.23
CA ASN A 134 55.88 -15.45 -8.37
C ASN A 134 55.34 -14.10 -8.89
N PHE A 135 54.02 -13.97 -8.98
CA PHE A 135 53.34 -12.75 -9.42
C PHE A 135 53.44 -11.60 -8.40
N ASP A 136 53.62 -10.38 -8.89
CA ASP A 136 53.65 -9.16 -8.07
C ASP A 136 52.26 -8.71 -7.61
N LEU A 137 51.26 -8.87 -8.50
CA LEU A 137 49.87 -8.45 -8.26
C LEU A 137 48.89 -9.27 -9.09
N ALA A 138 47.73 -9.58 -8.49
CA ALA A 138 46.62 -10.23 -9.16
C ALA A 138 45.48 -9.26 -9.49
N ILE A 139 44.87 -9.41 -10.66
CA ILE A 139 43.70 -8.67 -11.12
C ILE A 139 42.55 -9.67 -11.22
N VAL A 140 41.48 -9.44 -10.47
CA VAL A 140 40.40 -10.41 -10.27
C VAL A 140 39.05 -9.78 -10.58
N GLU A 141 38.21 -10.49 -11.34
CA GLU A 141 36.83 -10.09 -11.60
C GLU A 141 35.93 -10.31 -10.37
N SER A 142 35.22 -9.26 -9.97
CA SER A 142 34.31 -9.18 -8.82
C SER A 142 33.17 -10.18 -8.87
N PHE A 143 32.73 -10.55 -10.07
CA PHE A 143 31.64 -11.50 -10.26
C PHE A 143 32.05 -12.95 -9.94
N SER A 144 33.35 -13.25 -9.82
CA SER A 144 33.86 -14.59 -9.54
C SER A 144 34.63 -14.64 -8.23
N SER A 145 33.99 -15.12 -7.16
CA SER A 145 34.66 -15.33 -5.87
C SER A 145 35.84 -16.31 -5.96
N CYS A 146 35.78 -17.25 -6.90
CA CYS A 146 36.81 -18.25 -7.07
C CYS A 146 38.17 -17.65 -7.39
N GLY A 147 38.20 -16.54 -8.13
CA GLY A 147 39.44 -15.84 -8.41
C GLY A 147 40.17 -15.38 -7.16
N PHE A 148 39.43 -14.91 -6.14
CA PHE A 148 40.02 -14.51 -4.87
C PHE A 148 40.56 -15.70 -4.08
N ASN A 149 39.79 -16.79 -4.04
CA ASN A 149 40.21 -18.01 -3.36
C ASN A 149 41.46 -18.58 -4.03
N PHE A 150 41.50 -18.59 -5.36
CA PHE A 150 42.64 -19.04 -6.14
C PHE A 150 43.89 -18.17 -5.91
N VAL A 151 43.74 -16.85 -5.95
CA VAL A 151 44.81 -15.88 -5.68
C VAL A 151 45.36 -16.02 -4.26
N GLU A 152 44.49 -16.22 -3.27
CA GLU A 152 44.90 -16.52 -1.89
C GLU A 152 45.63 -17.87 -1.80
N ALA A 153 45.12 -18.90 -2.48
CA ALA A 153 45.72 -20.25 -2.49
C ALA A 153 47.14 -20.26 -3.04
N ILE A 154 47.43 -19.45 -4.07
CA ILE A 154 48.76 -19.29 -4.67
C ILE A 154 49.65 -18.27 -3.95
N GLY A 155 49.14 -17.59 -2.92
CA GLY A 155 49.94 -16.75 -2.01
C GLY A 155 50.17 -15.30 -2.47
N ILE A 156 49.41 -14.78 -3.43
CA ILE A 156 49.54 -13.38 -3.86
C ILE A 156 48.79 -12.47 -2.89
N LYS A 157 49.52 -11.52 -2.29
CA LYS A 157 48.95 -10.59 -1.30
C LYS A 157 48.23 -9.40 -1.93
N LYS A 158 48.84 -8.80 -2.97
CA LYS A 158 48.37 -7.57 -3.62
C LYS A 158 47.36 -7.89 -4.72
N ARG A 159 46.22 -7.20 -4.69
CA ARG A 159 45.13 -7.46 -5.63
C ARG A 159 44.39 -6.20 -6.04
N ILE A 160 43.95 -6.18 -7.30
CA ILE A 160 43.01 -5.19 -7.84
C ILE A 160 41.72 -5.92 -8.18
N LEU A 161 40.60 -5.35 -7.72
CA LEU A 161 39.29 -5.84 -8.02
C LEU A 161 38.74 -5.15 -9.26
N VAL A 162 38.29 -5.91 -10.24
CA VAL A 162 37.64 -5.40 -11.45
C VAL A 162 36.16 -5.70 -11.39
N SER A 163 35.29 -4.75 -11.70
CA SER A 163 33.88 -5.01 -11.99
C SER A 163 33.57 -4.74 -13.44
N GLY A 164 33.09 -5.77 -14.14
CA GLY A 164 32.59 -5.61 -15.51
C GLY A 164 31.24 -4.89 -15.63
N MET A 165 30.61 -4.61 -14.50
CA MET A 165 29.31 -3.96 -14.37
C MET A 165 29.46 -2.62 -13.65
N ALA A 166 28.35 -1.89 -13.51
CA ALA A 166 28.31 -0.77 -12.59
C ALA A 166 28.55 -1.22 -11.14
N LEU A 167 29.23 -0.38 -10.37
CA LEU A 167 29.57 -0.69 -8.98
C LEU A 167 28.33 -0.93 -8.11
N GLN A 168 28.38 -2.04 -7.41
CA GLN A 168 27.38 -2.49 -6.45
C GLN A 168 27.54 -1.77 -5.11
N HIS A 169 26.42 -1.39 -4.48
CA HIS A 169 26.43 -0.66 -3.20
C HIS A 169 27.04 -1.46 -2.05
N GLU A 170 26.95 -2.79 -2.08
CA GLU A 170 27.56 -3.67 -1.07
C GLU A 170 29.09 -3.58 -1.07
N ILE A 171 29.70 -3.57 -2.25
CA ILE A 171 31.16 -3.47 -2.40
C ILE A 171 31.65 -2.13 -1.80
N LEU A 172 30.92 -1.03 -2.01
CA LEU A 172 31.23 0.27 -1.41
C LEU A 172 31.24 0.23 0.13
N GLY A 173 30.28 -0.47 0.72
CA GLY A 173 30.17 -0.62 2.17
C GLY A 173 31.41 -1.27 2.80
N LEU A 174 32.08 -2.18 2.09
CA LEU A 174 33.33 -2.82 2.54
C LEU A 174 34.50 -1.84 2.69
N TYR A 175 34.46 -0.72 1.96
CA TYR A 175 35.50 0.33 2.01
C TYR A 175 35.04 1.58 2.78
N GLY A 176 33.97 1.44 3.57
CA GLY A 176 33.44 2.51 4.42
C GLY A 176 32.62 3.57 3.69
N VAL A 177 32.34 3.41 2.39
CA VAL A 177 31.50 4.35 1.63
C VAL A 177 30.02 4.02 1.88
N PRO A 178 29.22 4.95 2.45
CA PRO A 178 27.81 4.68 2.71
C PRO A 178 27.04 4.50 1.39
N PRO A 179 26.12 3.52 1.30
CA PRO A 179 25.34 3.28 0.09
C PRO A 179 24.39 4.44 -0.20
N ALA A 180 24.38 4.90 -1.45
CA ALA A 180 23.66 6.10 -1.90
C ALA A 180 22.24 5.78 -2.41
N PHE A 181 21.50 4.89 -1.73
CA PHE A 181 20.20 4.36 -2.19
C PHE A 181 19.09 5.43 -2.31
N THR A 182 19.26 6.62 -1.73
CA THR A 182 18.26 7.71 -1.83
C THR A 182 18.25 8.41 -3.18
N PHE A 183 19.29 8.24 -4.02
CA PHE A 183 19.38 8.88 -5.33
C PHE A 183 20.12 8.06 -6.40
N VAL A 184 20.77 6.95 -6.03
CA VAL A 184 21.39 6.01 -6.98
C VAL A 184 20.66 4.66 -6.91
N PRO A 185 20.03 4.20 -8.02
CA PRO A 185 19.43 2.88 -8.07
C PRO A 185 20.48 1.79 -7.89
N ASP A 186 20.09 0.64 -7.35
CA ASP A 186 21.02 -0.49 -7.25
C ASP A 186 21.32 -1.08 -8.64
N SER A 187 22.43 -1.80 -8.72
CA SER A 187 23.02 -2.42 -9.89
C SER A 187 22.08 -3.34 -10.66
N ILE A 188 21.11 -4.01 -10.02
CA ILE A 188 20.20 -4.98 -10.66
C ILE A 188 18.75 -4.63 -10.31
N SER A 189 18.28 -3.45 -10.70
CA SER A 189 16.91 -3.00 -10.38
C SER A 189 16.37 -2.04 -11.41
N TYR A 190 15.04 -1.94 -11.47
CA TYR A 190 14.39 -0.87 -12.21
C TYR A 190 14.57 0.44 -11.43
N PRO A 191 15.17 1.46 -12.04
CA PRO A 191 15.25 2.78 -11.43
C PRO A 191 13.85 3.33 -11.16
N SER A 192 13.66 3.79 -9.94
CA SER A 192 12.37 4.29 -9.48
C SER A 192 12.12 5.76 -9.84
N GLU A 193 10.85 6.17 -9.85
CA GLU A 193 10.43 7.56 -10.04
C GLU A 193 11.08 8.56 -9.07
N LYS A 194 11.13 9.84 -9.46
CA LYS A 194 11.57 10.93 -8.59
C LYS A 194 10.52 11.13 -7.48
N GLY A 195 10.86 10.81 -6.23
CA GLY A 195 9.96 11.04 -5.10
C GLY A 195 10.23 10.14 -3.89
N ILE A 196 9.37 10.23 -2.88
CA ILE A 196 9.48 9.42 -1.65
C ILE A 196 9.27 7.93 -1.97
N MET A 197 8.27 7.59 -2.79
CA MET A 197 8.02 6.19 -3.16
C MET A 197 9.17 5.59 -3.93
N GLY A 198 9.79 6.36 -4.84
CA GLY A 198 10.97 5.86 -5.52
C GLY A 198 12.15 5.61 -4.59
N ARG A 199 12.39 6.51 -3.63
CA ARG A 199 13.41 6.29 -2.59
C ARG A 199 13.14 5.04 -1.75
N LEU A 200 11.87 4.77 -1.41
CA LEU A 200 11.49 3.54 -0.72
C LEU A 200 11.74 2.31 -1.59
N GLN A 201 11.39 2.37 -2.87
CA GLN A 201 11.67 1.29 -3.82
C GLN A 201 13.16 0.99 -3.93
N ASN A 202 14.01 2.01 -4.05
CA ASN A 202 15.47 1.84 -4.07
C ASN A 202 16.00 1.18 -2.77
N ILE A 203 15.39 1.44 -1.61
CA ILE A 203 15.75 0.75 -0.36
C ILE A 203 15.38 -0.74 -0.44
N PHE A 204 14.18 -1.06 -0.92
CA PHE A 204 13.76 -2.46 -1.10
C PHE A 204 14.65 -3.18 -2.12
N ASP A 205 14.98 -2.52 -3.22
CA ASP A 205 15.88 -3.01 -4.27
C ASP A 205 17.30 -3.25 -3.75
N TYR A 206 17.80 -2.35 -2.91
CA TYR A 206 19.07 -2.52 -2.20
C TYR A 206 19.05 -3.75 -1.28
N LEU A 207 18.01 -3.91 -0.46
CA LEU A 207 17.88 -5.06 0.43
C LEU A 207 17.77 -6.39 -0.33
N LYS A 208 17.08 -6.40 -1.48
CA LYS A 208 17.02 -7.57 -2.38
C LYS A 208 18.41 -7.90 -2.94
N THR A 209 19.13 -6.89 -3.45
CA THR A 209 20.44 -7.08 -4.08
C THR A 209 21.50 -7.54 -3.08
N ILE A 210 21.53 -6.97 -1.86
CA ILE A 210 22.41 -7.47 -0.78
C ILE A 210 22.11 -8.94 -0.49
N LYS A 211 20.84 -9.31 -0.30
CA LYS A 211 20.49 -10.71 -0.03
C LYS A 211 20.91 -11.63 -1.18
N PHE A 212 20.75 -11.17 -2.43
CA PHE A 212 21.20 -11.87 -3.62
C PHE A 212 22.71 -12.14 -3.59
N ASN A 213 23.50 -11.10 -3.40
CA ASN A 213 24.96 -11.20 -3.39
C ASN A 213 25.48 -11.99 -2.18
N GLN A 214 24.95 -11.74 -0.97
CA GLN A 214 25.31 -12.49 0.23
C GLN A 214 25.04 -13.99 0.08
N HIS A 215 23.92 -14.36 -0.56
CA HIS A 215 23.64 -15.77 -0.82
C HIS A 215 24.60 -16.37 -1.85
N LEU A 216 24.94 -15.62 -2.90
CA LEU A 216 25.94 -16.04 -3.90
C LEU A 216 27.32 -16.23 -3.26
N VAL A 217 27.75 -15.28 -2.42
CA VAL A 217 28.99 -15.35 -1.63
C VAL A 217 28.96 -16.55 -0.69
N TYR A 218 27.88 -16.73 0.07
CA TYR A 218 27.73 -17.84 1.01
C TYR A 218 27.87 -19.21 0.32
N ILE A 219 27.22 -19.41 -0.83
CA ILE A 219 27.32 -20.65 -1.61
C ILE A 219 28.78 -20.89 -2.04
N GLN A 220 29.50 -19.83 -2.39
CA GLN A 220 30.86 -19.94 -2.91
C GLN A 220 31.94 -19.97 -1.79
N GLN A 221 31.63 -19.47 -0.60
CA GLN A 221 32.51 -19.43 0.57
C GLN A 221 32.99 -20.83 0.97
N GLY A 222 32.17 -21.88 0.83
CA GLY A 222 32.57 -23.25 1.18
C GLY A 222 33.73 -23.81 0.35
N ALA A 223 34.20 -23.10 -0.69
CA ALA A 223 35.41 -23.49 -1.41
C ALA A 223 36.68 -23.07 -0.66
N LEU A 224 36.59 -22.12 0.28
CA LEU A 224 37.70 -21.69 1.13
C LEU A 224 38.14 -22.78 2.12
N ASP A 225 37.26 -23.73 2.46
CA ASP A 225 37.61 -24.87 3.32
C ASP A 225 38.71 -25.78 2.72
N LEU A 226 38.98 -25.66 1.41
CA LEU A 226 40.06 -26.40 0.73
C LEU A 226 41.43 -25.74 0.84
N ILE A 227 41.49 -24.51 1.35
CA ILE A 227 42.73 -23.74 1.46
C ILE A 227 42.98 -23.34 2.91
N ASP A 228 44.24 -23.33 3.33
CA ASP A 228 44.61 -22.95 4.70
C ASP A 228 44.55 -21.43 4.86
N THR A 229 43.34 -20.87 4.95
CA THR A 229 43.13 -19.45 5.23
C THR A 229 42.08 -19.24 6.32
N LYS A 230 42.34 -18.27 7.20
CA LYS A 230 41.39 -17.83 8.23
C LYS A 230 40.49 -16.68 7.75
N LYS A 231 40.68 -16.20 6.52
CA LYS A 231 39.96 -15.07 5.96
C LYS A 231 38.64 -15.52 5.34
N SER A 232 37.58 -14.76 5.61
CA SER A 232 36.32 -14.87 4.87
C SER A 232 36.46 -14.24 3.48
N PHE A 233 35.53 -14.55 2.56
CA PHE A 233 35.49 -13.89 1.26
C PHE A 233 35.36 -12.38 1.37
N THR A 234 34.58 -11.89 2.33
CA THR A 234 34.46 -10.46 2.64
C THR A 234 35.78 -9.83 3.08
N ASP A 235 36.62 -10.55 3.82
CA ASP A 235 37.97 -10.09 4.19
C ASP A 235 38.89 -10.03 2.96
N LEU A 236 38.78 -11.01 2.05
CA LEU A 236 39.55 -11.02 0.81
C LEU A 236 39.16 -9.84 -0.09
N LEU A 237 37.88 -9.50 -0.14
CA LEU A 237 37.39 -8.33 -0.88
C LEU A 237 37.94 -7.02 -0.29
N SER A 238 37.89 -6.82 1.02
CA SER A 238 38.32 -5.56 1.64
C SER A 238 39.82 -5.27 1.47
N THR A 239 40.65 -6.31 1.27
CA THR A 239 42.09 -6.16 1.07
C THR A 239 42.52 -5.61 -0.30
N ALA A 240 41.60 -5.35 -1.23
CA ALA A 240 41.97 -4.82 -2.54
C ALA A 240 42.57 -3.41 -2.46
N SER A 241 43.63 -3.19 -3.26
CA SER A 241 44.32 -1.89 -3.36
C SER A 241 43.47 -0.88 -4.12
N TYR A 242 42.84 -1.31 -5.22
CA TYR A 242 41.93 -0.51 -6.05
C TYR A 242 40.72 -1.33 -6.52
N LEU A 243 39.66 -0.61 -6.85
CA LEU A 243 38.44 -1.05 -7.50
C LEU A 243 38.37 -0.45 -8.90
N TRP A 244 38.63 -1.25 -9.92
CA TRP A 244 38.50 -0.87 -11.32
C TRP A 244 37.09 -1.15 -11.83
N ILE A 245 36.37 -0.12 -12.23
CA ILE A 245 34.95 -0.22 -12.58
C ILE A 245 34.74 0.14 -14.05
N ASN A 246 33.98 -0.68 -14.77
CA ASN A 246 33.68 -0.50 -16.19
C ASN A 246 32.64 0.60 -16.45
N THR A 247 32.79 1.76 -15.83
CA THR A 247 31.91 2.92 -16.06
C THR A 247 32.73 4.17 -16.29
N ASP A 248 32.05 5.20 -16.77
CA ASP A 248 32.60 6.53 -16.97
C ASP A 248 31.97 7.50 -15.97
N GLU A 249 32.77 8.30 -15.25
CA GLU A 249 32.30 9.27 -14.25
C GLU A 249 31.30 10.29 -14.80
N PHE A 250 31.37 10.64 -16.09
CA PHE A 250 30.46 11.61 -16.70
C PHE A 250 29.19 10.96 -17.25
N VAL A 251 29.15 9.63 -17.33
CA VAL A 251 27.94 8.88 -17.73
C VAL A 251 27.20 8.39 -16.49
N ASP A 252 27.91 7.86 -15.51
CA ASP A 252 27.36 7.22 -14.32
C ASP A 252 26.60 8.19 -13.39
N PHE A 253 25.86 7.63 -12.44
CA PHE A 253 25.17 8.40 -11.41
C PHE A 253 26.17 9.10 -10.49
N PRO A 254 26.03 10.42 -10.24
CA PRO A 254 26.90 11.12 -9.31
C PRO A 254 26.67 10.59 -7.88
N ARG A 255 27.75 10.22 -7.19
CA ARG A 255 27.72 9.73 -5.81
C ARG A 255 29.06 9.92 -5.09
N PRO A 256 29.06 9.89 -3.74
CA PRO A 256 30.29 9.75 -2.98
C PRO A 256 31.01 8.43 -3.32
N ILE A 257 32.32 8.49 -3.50
CA ILE A 257 33.21 7.36 -3.78
C ILE A 257 34.50 7.52 -2.98
N SER A 258 35.16 6.41 -2.65
CA SER A 258 36.53 6.41 -2.10
C SER A 258 37.56 6.57 -3.22
N HIS A 259 38.77 7.05 -2.92
CA HIS A 259 39.90 7.06 -3.86
C HIS A 259 40.35 5.66 -4.31
N LYS A 260 39.88 4.59 -3.65
CA LYS A 260 40.02 3.22 -4.17
C LYS A 260 39.24 3.00 -5.46
N TYR A 261 38.20 3.78 -5.70
CA TYR A 261 37.32 3.66 -6.85
C TYR A 261 37.93 4.34 -8.08
N ILE A 262 38.21 3.55 -9.12
CA ILE A 262 38.85 3.98 -10.35
C ILE A 262 37.98 3.57 -11.54
N ASN A 263 37.41 4.55 -12.22
CA ASN A 263 36.69 4.32 -13.47
C ASN A 263 37.66 4.01 -14.60
N ILE A 264 37.48 2.87 -15.24
CA ILE A 264 38.23 2.39 -16.40
C ILE A 264 37.31 2.11 -17.60
N GLY A 265 36.08 2.62 -17.59
CA GLY A 265 35.20 2.52 -18.76
C GLY A 265 35.83 3.20 -19.97
N GLY A 266 35.66 2.60 -21.15
CA GLY A 266 36.13 3.19 -22.42
C GLY A 266 37.50 2.72 -22.91
N LEU A 267 38.10 1.69 -22.30
CA LEU A 267 39.41 1.15 -22.73
C LEU A 267 39.44 0.74 -24.21
N GLY A 268 40.39 1.31 -24.94
CA GLY A 268 40.62 1.12 -26.38
C GLY A 268 39.71 1.92 -27.30
N MET A 269 38.84 2.77 -26.77
CA MET A 269 37.94 3.55 -27.62
C MET A 269 38.67 4.69 -28.34
N LYS A 270 39.71 5.29 -27.75
CA LYS A 270 40.48 6.38 -28.38
C LYS A 270 41.31 5.91 -29.57
N GLU A 271 41.99 4.78 -29.43
CA GLU A 271 42.74 4.13 -30.52
C GLU A 271 41.80 3.65 -31.64
N GLN A 272 40.57 3.27 -31.29
CA GLN A 272 39.60 2.81 -32.27
C GLN A 272 38.95 3.95 -33.05
N LEU A 273 38.80 5.14 -32.45
CA LEU A 273 38.40 6.33 -33.19
C LEU A 273 39.35 6.65 -34.34
N SER A 274 40.67 6.51 -34.14
CA SER A 274 41.65 6.78 -35.19
C SER A 274 41.69 5.71 -36.28
N LYS A 275 41.08 4.54 -36.05
CA LYS A 275 40.93 3.44 -37.01
C LYS A 275 39.51 3.32 -37.58
N ALA A 276 38.61 4.23 -37.22
CA ALA A 276 37.22 4.19 -37.62
C ALA A 276 37.08 4.45 -39.13
N GLY A 277 36.41 3.53 -39.86
CA GLY A 277 36.08 3.75 -41.27
C GLY A 277 36.08 2.50 -42.15
N GLU A 278 36.70 1.40 -41.72
CA GLU A 278 36.77 0.17 -42.50
C GLU A 278 35.57 -0.76 -42.19
N LEU A 279 34.39 -0.37 -42.67
CA LEU A 279 33.24 -1.29 -42.66
C LEU A 279 33.42 -2.34 -43.77
N PRO A 280 33.04 -3.60 -43.54
CA PRO A 280 32.88 -4.60 -44.58
C PRO A 280 32.05 -4.10 -45.78
N ASP A 281 32.39 -4.54 -47.00
CA ASP A 281 31.79 -4.04 -48.26
C ASP A 281 30.26 -4.18 -48.33
N ASP A 282 29.71 -5.25 -47.76
CA ASP A 282 28.28 -5.52 -47.63
C ASP A 282 27.60 -4.48 -46.74
N ILE A 283 28.21 -4.13 -45.61
CA ILE A 283 27.71 -3.10 -44.69
C ILE A 283 27.86 -1.71 -45.32
N GLN A 284 28.99 -1.43 -45.98
CA GLN A 284 29.19 -0.16 -46.68
C GLN A 284 28.10 0.13 -47.73
N LYS A 285 27.64 -0.90 -48.46
CA LYS A 285 26.55 -0.75 -49.43
C LYS A 285 25.26 -0.27 -48.78
N ILE A 286 24.95 -0.74 -47.56
CA ILE A 286 23.78 -0.30 -46.80
C ILE A 286 23.90 1.20 -46.46
N TYR A 287 25.05 1.64 -45.97
CA TYR A 287 25.29 3.06 -45.67
C TYR A 287 25.29 3.96 -46.91
N LYS A 288 25.71 3.46 -48.07
CA LYS A 288 25.60 4.18 -49.35
C LYS A 288 24.13 4.33 -49.78
N LYS A 289 23.31 3.30 -49.58
CA LYS A 289 21.87 3.30 -49.89
C LYS A 289 21.05 4.18 -48.93
N ALA A 290 21.43 4.23 -47.65
CA ALA A 290 20.74 4.98 -46.60
C ALA A 290 20.70 6.50 -46.90
N LYS A 291 19.51 7.02 -47.20
CA LYS A 291 19.27 8.45 -47.45
C LYS A 291 19.22 9.24 -46.14
N ASP A 292 18.38 8.80 -45.21
CA ASP A 292 18.15 9.52 -43.95
C ASP A 292 19.06 9.02 -42.83
N GLY A 293 19.65 7.83 -43.00
CA GLY A 293 20.66 7.26 -42.10
C GLY A 293 20.39 5.80 -41.77
N VAL A 294 21.16 5.28 -40.81
CA VAL A 294 21.11 3.87 -40.39
C VAL A 294 20.75 3.77 -38.91
N ILE A 295 19.83 2.86 -38.58
CA ILE A 295 19.54 2.47 -37.20
C ILE A 295 20.10 1.06 -36.97
N TYR A 296 20.95 0.92 -35.95
CA TYR A 296 21.56 -0.35 -35.60
C TYR A 296 20.86 -0.97 -34.40
N MET A 297 20.62 -2.29 -34.42
CA MET A 297 19.99 -3.02 -33.32
C MET A 297 20.79 -4.26 -32.92
N SER A 298 21.11 -4.37 -31.62
CA SER A 298 21.85 -5.49 -31.04
C SER A 298 21.53 -5.69 -29.56
N PHE A 299 21.16 -6.93 -29.18
CA PHE A 299 20.85 -7.33 -27.80
C PHE A 299 22.01 -8.03 -27.08
N GLY A 300 23.24 -7.86 -27.60
CA GLY A 300 24.46 -8.39 -26.98
C GLY A 300 24.78 -9.81 -27.43
N SER A 301 25.55 -10.54 -26.62
CA SER A 301 26.04 -11.90 -26.95
C SER A 301 25.40 -13.01 -26.12
N VAL A 302 24.72 -12.67 -25.02
CA VAL A 302 24.09 -13.62 -24.09
C VAL A 302 22.59 -13.73 -24.39
N ALA A 303 21.85 -12.62 -24.34
CA ALA A 303 20.47 -12.57 -24.83
C ALA A 303 20.43 -12.51 -26.36
N GLN A 304 20.57 -13.67 -27.00
CA GLN A 304 20.46 -13.80 -28.44
C GLN A 304 19.04 -13.44 -28.91
N SER A 305 18.94 -12.63 -29.97
CA SER A 305 17.67 -12.19 -30.56
C SER A 305 16.84 -13.35 -31.10
N LYS A 306 17.47 -14.49 -31.43
CA LYS A 306 16.76 -15.68 -31.93
C LYS A 306 15.74 -16.26 -30.95
N PHE A 307 15.96 -16.06 -29.64
CA PHE A 307 15.05 -16.53 -28.58
C PHE A 307 13.92 -15.56 -28.28
N MET A 308 13.89 -14.40 -28.96
CA MET A 308 12.80 -13.44 -28.85
C MET A 308 11.48 -14.09 -29.31
N PRO A 309 10.35 -13.81 -28.63
CA PRO A 309 9.03 -14.22 -29.09
C PRO A 309 8.74 -13.73 -30.51
N ASP A 310 8.04 -14.57 -31.27
CA ASP A 310 7.71 -14.28 -32.66
C ASP A 310 6.84 -13.01 -32.80
N SER A 311 5.95 -12.75 -31.84
CA SER A 311 5.16 -11.51 -31.80
C SER A 311 6.05 -10.26 -31.78
N TYR A 312 7.16 -10.29 -31.03
CA TYR A 312 8.10 -9.16 -30.95
C TYR A 312 8.88 -9.01 -32.26
N LYS A 313 9.34 -10.12 -32.85
CA LYS A 313 10.02 -10.10 -34.16
C LYS A 313 9.14 -9.46 -35.23
N VAL A 314 7.88 -9.88 -35.31
CA VAL A 314 6.92 -9.34 -36.29
C VAL A 314 6.64 -7.86 -36.04
N ALA A 315 6.44 -7.44 -34.79
CA ALA A 315 6.16 -6.06 -34.45
C ALA A 315 7.35 -5.12 -34.73
N ILE A 316 8.58 -5.56 -34.46
CA ILE A 316 9.82 -4.85 -34.80
C ILE A 316 9.93 -4.64 -36.32
N ILE A 317 9.75 -5.71 -37.11
CA ILE A 317 9.82 -5.62 -38.58
C ILE A 317 8.73 -4.69 -39.13
N LYS A 318 7.50 -4.79 -38.62
CA LYS A 318 6.40 -3.86 -38.99
C LYS A 318 6.72 -2.41 -38.66
N ALA A 319 7.36 -2.14 -37.52
CA ALA A 319 7.78 -0.79 -37.15
C ALA A 319 8.87 -0.26 -38.09
N PHE A 320 9.87 -1.08 -38.42
CA PHE A 320 10.97 -0.70 -39.32
C PHE A 320 10.49 -0.43 -40.75
N ALA A 321 9.50 -1.18 -41.23
CA ALA A 321 8.90 -1.00 -42.55
C ALA A 321 8.26 0.39 -42.76
N LYS A 322 7.92 1.12 -41.69
CA LYS A 322 7.35 2.47 -41.79
C LYS A 322 8.37 3.53 -42.25
N PHE A 323 9.67 3.26 -42.13
CA PHE A 323 10.73 4.24 -42.41
C PHE A 323 11.48 3.93 -43.72
N GLN A 324 10.87 4.27 -44.85
CA GLN A 324 11.36 3.89 -46.20
C GLN A 324 12.75 4.46 -46.58
N ASN A 325 13.18 5.55 -45.94
CA ASN A 325 14.47 6.20 -46.21
C ASN A 325 15.56 5.88 -45.16
N VAL A 326 15.22 5.14 -44.12
CA VAL A 326 16.13 4.70 -43.06
C VAL A 326 16.41 3.23 -43.24
N GLU A 327 17.68 2.84 -43.21
CA GLU A 327 18.07 1.44 -43.25
C GLU A 327 18.28 0.91 -41.83
N PHE A 328 17.83 -0.30 -41.56
CA PHE A 328 17.96 -0.97 -40.27
C PHE A 328 18.93 -2.13 -40.37
N ILE A 329 19.90 -2.17 -39.47
CA ILE A 329 20.83 -3.30 -39.33
C ILE A 329 20.50 -4.02 -38.04
N TRP A 330 20.08 -5.28 -38.12
CA TRP A 330 19.73 -6.10 -36.96
C TRP A 330 20.69 -7.28 -36.80
N LYS A 331 21.36 -7.34 -35.65
CA LYS A 331 22.11 -8.52 -35.21
C LYS A 331 21.17 -9.64 -34.72
N TYR A 332 21.13 -10.75 -35.43
CA TYR A 332 20.24 -11.90 -35.18
C TYR A 332 20.98 -13.23 -35.40
N GLU A 333 21.07 -14.07 -34.37
CA GLU A 333 21.97 -15.24 -34.31
C GLU A 333 21.40 -16.53 -34.91
N ASP A 334 20.51 -16.41 -35.90
CA ASP A 334 19.89 -17.55 -36.59
C ASP A 334 19.61 -17.18 -38.06
N ASP A 335 19.12 -18.14 -38.86
CA ASP A 335 18.74 -17.91 -40.25
C ASP A 335 17.55 -16.94 -40.33
N VAL A 336 17.60 -16.00 -41.28
CA VAL A 336 16.52 -15.04 -41.58
C VAL A 336 15.17 -15.72 -41.78
N LYS A 337 15.16 -16.94 -42.34
CA LYS A 337 13.95 -17.76 -42.55
C LYS A 337 13.21 -18.13 -41.25
N THR A 338 13.86 -18.02 -40.10
CA THR A 338 13.24 -18.29 -38.79
C THR A 338 12.38 -17.13 -38.28
N ILE A 339 12.39 -15.98 -38.98
CA ILE A 339 11.53 -14.85 -38.66
C ILE A 339 10.18 -15.04 -39.37
N PRO A 340 9.04 -15.08 -38.64
CA PRO A 340 7.75 -15.45 -39.22
C PRO A 340 7.04 -14.27 -39.91
N THR A 341 7.79 -13.49 -40.70
CA THR A 341 7.26 -12.42 -41.52
C THR A 341 8.25 -12.06 -42.63
N GLU A 342 7.76 -11.45 -43.71
CA GLU A 342 8.60 -10.97 -44.80
C GLU A 342 9.49 -9.82 -44.33
N ILE A 343 10.78 -9.87 -44.69
CA ILE A 343 11.74 -8.83 -44.34
C ILE A 343 11.67 -7.73 -45.40
N PRO A 344 11.35 -6.47 -45.02
CA PRO A 344 11.26 -5.38 -45.97
C PRO A 344 12.66 -4.99 -46.49
N PRO A 345 12.76 -4.35 -47.67
CA PRO A 345 14.05 -4.06 -48.32
C PRO A 345 14.99 -3.13 -47.54
N ASN A 346 14.48 -2.45 -46.50
CA ASN A 346 15.24 -1.56 -45.64
C ASN A 346 15.74 -2.22 -44.35
N VAL A 347 15.50 -3.52 -44.14
CA VAL A 347 15.98 -4.27 -42.98
C VAL A 347 17.01 -5.31 -43.40
N HIS A 348 18.18 -5.24 -42.78
CA HIS A 348 19.34 -6.09 -43.08
C HIS A 348 19.73 -6.89 -41.85
N ILE A 349 19.85 -8.20 -41.99
CA ILE A 349 20.01 -9.12 -40.86
C ILE A 349 21.36 -9.82 -40.95
N PHE A 350 22.10 -9.79 -39.84
CA PHE A 350 23.44 -10.38 -39.76
C PHE A 350 23.62 -11.14 -38.45
N SER A 351 24.33 -12.27 -38.48
CA SER A 351 24.65 -13.03 -37.28
C SER A 351 25.77 -12.39 -36.43
N TRP A 352 26.68 -11.67 -37.08
CA TRP A 352 27.78 -10.98 -36.43
C TRP A 352 28.16 -9.70 -37.17
N LEU A 353 28.50 -8.65 -36.43
CA LEU A 353 28.77 -7.32 -36.97
C LEU A 353 29.90 -6.62 -36.21
N PRO A 354 30.70 -5.76 -36.87
CA PRO A 354 31.65 -4.87 -36.23
C PRO A 354 30.90 -3.70 -35.56
N GLN A 355 30.26 -3.97 -34.41
CA GLN A 355 29.39 -3.02 -33.70
C GLN A 355 30.04 -1.65 -33.48
N ARG A 356 31.33 -1.62 -33.11
CA ARG A 356 32.05 -0.36 -32.84
C ARG A 356 32.17 0.51 -34.08
N ASP A 357 32.56 -0.07 -35.22
CA ASP A 357 32.73 0.66 -36.48
C ASP A 357 31.39 1.15 -37.02
N ILE A 358 30.32 0.37 -36.84
CA ILE A 358 28.94 0.79 -37.13
C ILE A 358 28.55 2.01 -36.28
N LEU A 359 28.82 1.98 -34.98
CA LEU A 359 28.47 3.10 -34.09
C LEU A 359 29.30 4.36 -34.38
N LEU A 360 30.53 4.21 -34.85
CA LEU A 360 31.39 5.34 -35.22
C LEU A 360 31.07 5.91 -36.60
N HIS A 361 30.28 5.22 -37.42
CA HIS A 361 29.95 5.69 -38.76
C HIS A 361 29.04 6.95 -38.71
N PRO A 362 29.34 8.03 -39.45
CA PRO A 362 28.62 9.31 -39.36
C PRO A 362 27.11 9.23 -39.64
N LYS A 363 26.68 8.29 -40.49
CA LYS A 363 25.27 8.08 -40.84
C LYS A 363 24.48 7.25 -39.82
N THR A 364 25.09 6.79 -38.73
CA THR A 364 24.39 6.04 -37.69
C THR A 364 23.59 7.00 -36.82
N LEU A 365 22.27 6.81 -36.82
CA LEU A 365 21.31 7.69 -36.15
C LEU A 365 21.08 7.27 -34.71
N ILE A 366 20.68 6.01 -34.51
CA ILE A 366 20.22 5.48 -33.23
C ILE A 366 20.77 4.06 -33.06
N PHE A 367 21.12 3.74 -31.82
CA PHE A 367 21.44 2.38 -31.41
C PHE A 367 20.33 1.79 -30.53
N ILE A 368 19.62 0.79 -31.05
CA ILE A 368 18.67 0.00 -30.28
C ILE A 368 19.43 -1.12 -29.58
N THR A 369 19.43 -1.12 -28.25
CA THR A 369 20.29 -1.99 -27.46
C THR A 369 19.62 -2.53 -26.22
N HIS A 370 20.02 -3.71 -25.77
CA HIS A 370 19.66 -4.22 -24.44
C HIS A 370 20.18 -3.38 -23.26
N GLY A 371 21.12 -2.45 -23.47
CA GLY A 371 21.66 -1.60 -22.38
C GLY A 371 22.82 -2.22 -21.59
N GLY A 372 23.51 -3.22 -22.14
CA GLY A 372 24.74 -3.75 -21.54
C GLY A 372 25.84 -2.67 -21.45
N MET A 373 26.65 -2.70 -20.37
CA MET A 373 27.59 -1.62 -20.06
C MET A 373 28.61 -1.31 -21.17
N ASN A 374 29.16 -2.35 -21.83
CA ASN A 374 30.08 -2.17 -22.95
C ASN A 374 29.40 -1.48 -24.15
N SER A 375 28.16 -1.87 -24.47
CA SER A 375 27.36 -1.26 -25.53
C SER A 375 27.04 0.21 -25.23
N ILE A 376 26.70 0.52 -23.98
CA ILE A 376 26.49 1.89 -23.51
C ILE A 376 27.76 2.72 -23.64
N THR A 377 28.90 2.16 -23.23
CA THR A 377 30.21 2.82 -23.32
C THR A 377 30.57 3.09 -24.78
N GLU A 378 30.41 2.12 -25.66
CA GLU A 378 30.68 2.26 -27.10
C GLU A 378 29.79 3.35 -27.73
N ALA A 379 28.50 3.39 -27.41
CA ALA A 379 27.56 4.36 -27.98
C ALA A 379 27.75 5.78 -27.43
N THR A 380 27.95 5.93 -26.11
CA THR A 380 28.24 7.23 -25.47
C THR A 380 29.56 7.81 -25.96
N TYR A 381 30.60 6.97 -26.10
CA TYR A 381 31.87 7.39 -26.66
C TYR A 381 31.76 7.72 -28.16
N SER A 382 30.82 7.12 -28.90
CA SER A 382 30.59 7.38 -30.33
C SER A 382 29.68 8.59 -30.59
N GLY A 383 28.98 9.10 -29.57
CA GLY A 383 28.01 10.19 -29.75
C GLY A 383 26.74 9.73 -30.45
N ILE A 384 26.29 8.51 -30.16
CA ILE A 384 25.08 7.90 -30.73
C ILE A 384 23.97 7.82 -29.68
N PRO A 385 22.78 8.42 -29.95
CA PRO A 385 21.59 8.21 -29.15
C PRO A 385 21.14 6.75 -29.09
N MET A 386 20.48 6.36 -28.00
CA MET A 386 20.11 4.95 -27.76
C MET A 386 18.63 4.74 -27.45
N ILE A 387 18.06 3.64 -27.93
CA ILE A 387 16.83 3.06 -27.37
C ILE A 387 17.26 1.84 -26.56
N CYS A 388 17.18 1.93 -25.24
CA CYS A 388 17.55 0.87 -24.32
C CYS A 388 16.32 -0.01 -24.02
N ILE A 389 16.43 -1.32 -24.27
CA ILE A 389 15.39 -2.31 -23.98
C ILE A 389 15.96 -3.35 -23.00
N PRO A 390 15.88 -3.10 -21.69
CA PRO A 390 16.47 -3.98 -20.69
C PRO A 390 15.82 -5.36 -20.65
N LEU A 391 16.64 -6.40 -20.54
CA LEU A 391 16.20 -7.79 -20.44
C LEU A 391 16.43 -8.38 -19.05
N PHE A 392 17.63 -8.16 -18.48
CA PHE A 392 18.05 -8.66 -17.16
C PHE A 392 19.33 -7.97 -16.65
N GLY A 393 19.77 -8.31 -15.43
CA GLY A 393 21.07 -7.86 -14.91
C GLY A 393 21.13 -6.36 -14.67
N ASP A 394 22.21 -5.70 -15.07
CA ASP A 394 22.42 -4.25 -14.90
C ASP A 394 21.78 -3.37 -15.97
N GLN A 395 21.19 -3.99 -16.99
CA GLN A 395 20.70 -3.33 -18.18
C GLN A 395 19.67 -2.23 -17.89
N ALA A 396 18.77 -2.44 -16.92
CA ALA A 396 17.74 -1.45 -16.57
C ALA A 396 18.35 -0.20 -15.92
N ARG A 397 19.27 -0.41 -14.97
CA ARG A 397 20.03 0.65 -14.32
C ARG A 397 20.88 1.43 -15.32
N ASN A 398 21.53 0.75 -16.25
CA ASN A 398 22.35 1.35 -17.30
C ASN A 398 21.54 2.15 -18.33
N GLY A 399 20.39 1.61 -18.77
CA GLY A 399 19.51 2.35 -19.69
C GLY A 399 19.03 3.66 -19.08
N TYR A 400 18.71 3.66 -17.79
CA TYR A 400 18.27 4.87 -17.11
C TYR A 400 19.40 5.86 -16.78
N MET A 401 20.61 5.34 -16.56
CA MET A 401 21.84 6.14 -16.44
C MET A 401 22.01 7.06 -17.65
N VAL A 402 21.90 6.51 -18.88
CA VAL A 402 22.00 7.29 -20.11
C VAL A 402 20.73 8.08 -20.44
N ASN A 403 19.54 7.59 -20.09
CA ASN A 403 18.29 8.34 -20.23
C ASN A 403 18.32 9.65 -19.42
N ARG A 404 18.90 9.64 -18.20
CA ARG A 404 19.09 10.85 -17.38
C ARG A 404 19.97 11.90 -18.05
N LYS A 405 20.89 11.48 -18.93
CA LYS A 405 21.74 12.39 -19.72
C LYS A 405 21.01 12.95 -20.95
N GLY A 406 19.77 12.51 -21.21
CA GLY A 406 19.00 12.92 -22.37
C GLY A 406 19.55 12.39 -23.69
N VAL A 407 20.33 11.30 -23.65
CA VAL A 407 20.94 10.65 -24.84
C VAL A 407 20.30 9.30 -25.15
N ALA A 408 19.28 8.89 -24.38
CA ALA A 408 18.60 7.63 -24.59
C ALA A 408 17.14 7.70 -24.16
N LYS A 409 16.37 6.70 -24.59
CA LYS A 409 15.06 6.34 -24.05
C LYS A 409 15.08 4.90 -23.56
N VAL A 410 14.30 4.58 -22.54
CA VAL A 410 14.15 3.21 -22.03
C VAL A 410 12.77 2.69 -22.40
N LEU A 411 12.74 1.57 -23.13
CA LEU A 411 11.52 0.87 -23.53
C LEU A 411 11.43 -0.45 -22.78
N SER A 412 10.26 -0.77 -22.22
CA SER A 412 10.03 -2.07 -21.61
C SER A 412 10.02 -3.15 -22.69
N LYS A 413 10.68 -4.29 -22.44
CA LYS A 413 10.62 -5.44 -23.36
C LYS A 413 9.20 -5.98 -23.55
N PHE A 414 8.32 -5.77 -22.57
CA PHE A 414 6.93 -6.20 -22.62
C PHE A 414 6.06 -5.34 -23.55
N ASP A 415 6.60 -4.25 -24.10
CA ASP A 415 5.95 -3.41 -25.09
C ASP A 415 6.46 -3.69 -26.52
N LEU A 416 7.34 -4.68 -26.71
CA LEU A 416 7.92 -5.01 -28.03
C LEU A 416 6.94 -5.62 -29.01
N ASP A 417 5.80 -6.13 -28.56
CA ASP A 417 4.71 -6.58 -29.43
C ASP A 417 3.90 -5.42 -30.04
N LYS A 418 4.11 -4.18 -29.58
CA LYS A 418 3.40 -2.98 -30.04
C LYS A 418 4.22 -2.22 -31.07
N SER A 419 4.02 -2.54 -32.35
CA SER A 419 4.76 -1.89 -33.46
C SER A 419 4.60 -0.35 -33.51
N ASP A 420 3.45 0.17 -33.07
CA ASP A 420 3.21 1.63 -33.01
C ASP A 420 4.03 2.31 -31.92
N VAL A 421 4.29 1.64 -30.79
CA VAL A 421 5.16 2.17 -29.73
C VAL A 421 6.60 2.24 -30.21
N ILE A 422 7.10 1.19 -30.87
CA ILE A 422 8.46 1.14 -31.42
C ILE A 422 8.65 2.22 -32.49
N SER A 423 7.72 2.30 -33.45
CA SER A 423 7.81 3.30 -34.52
C SER A 423 7.66 4.73 -34.00
N GLY A 424 6.72 5.00 -33.08
CA GLY A 424 6.59 6.31 -32.46
C GLY A 424 7.84 6.76 -31.71
N LEU A 425 8.53 5.84 -31.02
CA LEU A 425 9.77 6.16 -30.30
C LEU A 425 10.94 6.46 -31.25
N ILE A 426 11.07 5.68 -32.34
CA ILE A 426 12.07 5.94 -33.39
C ILE A 426 11.80 7.31 -34.03
N GLU A 427 10.54 7.58 -34.36
CA GLU A 427 10.13 8.86 -34.97
C GLU A 427 10.42 10.05 -34.06
N GLU A 428 10.10 9.95 -32.75
CA GLU A 428 10.44 10.97 -31.74
C GLU A 428 11.94 11.25 -31.75
N MET A 429 12.76 10.20 -31.63
CA MET A 429 14.22 10.36 -31.47
C MET A 429 14.93 10.78 -32.75
N VAL A 430 14.39 10.46 -33.93
CA VAL A 430 14.92 10.96 -35.21
C VAL A 430 14.56 12.43 -35.41
N LYS A 431 13.36 12.87 -35.00
CA LYS A 431 12.89 14.26 -35.14
C LYS A 431 13.48 15.21 -34.10
N ASP A 432 13.63 14.76 -32.85
CA ASP A 432 14.20 15.56 -31.78
C ASP A 432 15.74 15.55 -31.83
N HIS A 433 16.30 16.58 -32.45
CA HIS A 433 17.74 16.75 -32.59
C HIS A 433 18.48 16.93 -31.27
N ASP A 434 17.78 17.20 -30.15
CA ASP A 434 18.43 17.33 -28.85
C ASP A 434 19.10 16.03 -28.39
N TYR A 435 18.54 14.85 -28.70
CA TYR A 435 19.16 13.57 -28.32
C TYR A 435 20.55 13.45 -28.96
N LYS A 436 20.65 13.76 -30.26
CA LYS A 436 21.91 13.71 -31.00
C LYS A 436 22.89 14.77 -30.50
N ARG A 437 22.42 16.01 -30.28
CA ARG A 437 23.26 17.09 -29.74
C ARG A 437 23.87 16.69 -28.39
N ARG A 438 23.05 16.25 -27.44
CA ARG A 438 23.51 15.81 -26.10
C ARG A 438 24.43 14.60 -26.17
N ALA A 439 24.20 13.66 -27.10
CA ALA A 439 25.07 12.50 -27.28
C ALA A 439 26.47 12.92 -27.77
N VAL A 440 26.55 13.85 -28.73
CA VAL A 440 27.82 14.40 -29.23
C VAL A 440 28.54 15.20 -28.16
N GLU A 441 27.83 16.06 -27.41
CA GLU A 441 28.39 16.82 -26.28
C GLU A 441 28.97 15.88 -25.21
N LEU A 442 28.24 14.83 -24.84
CA LEU A 442 28.70 13.84 -23.87
C LEU A 442 29.93 13.08 -24.38
N ALA A 443 29.95 12.70 -25.66
CA ALA A 443 31.11 12.05 -26.27
C ALA A 443 32.35 12.94 -26.23
N ASP A 444 32.19 14.25 -26.50
CA ASP A 444 33.28 15.22 -26.45
C ASP A 444 33.88 15.35 -25.04
N ILE A 445 33.04 15.41 -24.01
CA ILE A 445 33.46 15.42 -22.60
C ILE A 445 34.28 14.15 -22.27
N ILE A 446 33.82 12.98 -22.72
CA ILE A 446 34.47 11.70 -22.42
C ILE A 446 35.80 11.55 -23.17
N ARG A 447 35.87 11.98 -24.42
CA ARG A 447 37.06 11.86 -25.28
C ARG A 447 38.19 12.80 -24.85
N ASN A 448 37.85 13.98 -24.32
CA ASN A 448 38.82 15.03 -23.96
C ASN A 448 39.16 15.08 -22.47
N LYS A 449 39.03 13.95 -21.76
CA LYS A 449 39.43 13.87 -20.35
C LYS A 449 40.94 14.15 -20.18
N PRO A 450 41.36 14.80 -19.08
CA PRO A 450 42.77 15.07 -18.80
C PRO A 450 43.63 13.81 -18.65
N VAL A 451 43.04 12.72 -18.16
CA VAL A 451 43.70 11.42 -18.00
C VAL A 451 42.83 10.36 -18.63
N THR A 452 43.41 9.61 -19.56
CA THR A 452 42.70 8.55 -20.28
C THR A 452 42.46 7.31 -19.39
N PRO A 453 41.44 6.49 -19.68
CA PRO A 453 41.22 5.22 -18.98
C PRO A 453 42.46 4.30 -19.01
N GLU A 454 43.20 4.29 -20.12
CA GLU A 454 44.41 3.51 -20.33
C GLU A 454 45.55 3.98 -19.42
N GLU A 455 45.82 5.28 -19.37
CA GLU A 455 46.82 5.86 -18.48
C GLU A 455 46.47 5.65 -17.00
N ARG A 456 45.19 5.82 -16.66
CA ARG A 456 44.69 5.61 -15.29
C ARG A 456 44.88 4.15 -14.86
N LEU A 457 44.58 3.21 -15.75
CA LEU A 457 44.79 1.78 -15.53
C LEU A 457 46.25 1.45 -15.25
N VAL A 458 47.17 1.83 -16.14
CA VAL A 458 48.60 1.49 -16.00
C VAL A 458 49.19 2.14 -14.74
N LYS A 459 48.94 3.43 -14.53
CA LYS A 459 49.48 4.16 -13.37
C LYS A 459 48.97 3.58 -12.04
N THR A 460 47.69 3.24 -11.94
CA THR A 460 47.15 2.66 -10.70
C THR A 460 47.64 1.24 -10.47
N ALA A 461 47.83 0.44 -11.52
CA ALA A 461 48.43 -0.90 -11.42
C ALA A 461 49.88 -0.84 -10.93
N GLU A 462 50.72 0.00 -11.52
CA GLU A 462 52.10 0.18 -11.10
C GLU A 462 52.20 0.71 -9.66
N TYR A 463 51.35 1.67 -9.30
CA TYR A 463 51.34 2.26 -7.97
C TYR A 463 50.95 1.23 -6.89
N ALA A 464 49.95 0.39 -7.17
CA ALA A 464 49.55 -0.70 -6.27
C ALA A 464 50.66 -1.76 -6.11
N VAL A 465 51.45 -2.03 -7.14
CA VAL A 465 52.61 -2.92 -7.02
C VAL A 465 53.72 -2.27 -6.19
N LYS A 466 54.03 -0.99 -6.43
CA LYS A 466 55.14 -0.28 -5.76
C LYS A 466 54.87 -0.02 -4.27
N TYR A 467 53.63 0.27 -3.89
CA TYR A 467 53.28 0.70 -2.54
C TYR A 467 52.20 -0.17 -1.91
N ASP A 468 52.23 -0.35 -0.59
CA ASP A 468 51.15 -1.03 0.13
C ASP A 468 50.09 -0.01 0.56
N ILE A 469 49.12 0.23 -0.31
CA ILE A 469 48.16 1.34 -0.18
C ILE A 469 46.80 0.91 0.35
N ALA A 470 46.56 -0.40 0.48
CA ALA A 470 45.23 -0.93 0.71
C ALA A 470 44.61 -0.34 1.99
N GLY A 471 45.35 -0.32 3.10
CA GLY A 471 44.85 0.26 4.36
C GLY A 471 44.79 1.79 4.40
N HIS A 472 45.53 2.50 3.56
CA HIS A 472 45.59 3.98 3.58
C HIS A 472 44.38 4.65 2.95
N LEU A 473 43.66 3.95 2.07
CA LEU A 473 42.49 4.48 1.34
C LEU A 473 41.16 3.94 1.89
N ASP A 474 41.22 3.13 2.94
CA ASP A 474 40.02 2.69 3.67
C ASP A 474 39.48 3.85 4.49
N MET A 475 38.18 4.11 4.37
CA MET A 475 37.53 5.11 5.20
C MET A 475 37.16 4.50 6.55
N ASP A 476 37.34 5.26 7.63
CA ASP A 476 36.87 4.93 8.99
C ASP A 476 35.34 4.76 9.09
N GLY A 477 34.61 4.81 7.98
CA GLY A 477 33.18 4.55 7.89
C GLY A 477 32.75 3.20 8.49
N LEU A 478 33.64 2.20 8.51
CA LEU A 478 33.44 0.94 9.24
C LEU A 478 33.31 1.16 10.76
N ILE A 479 34.14 2.05 11.33
CA ILE A 479 34.08 2.46 12.74
C ILE A 479 32.81 3.28 12.99
N LEU A 480 32.42 4.18 12.07
CA LEU A 480 31.19 4.98 12.21
C LEU A 480 29.90 4.16 12.06
N MET A 481 29.89 3.12 11.23
CA MET A 481 28.74 2.23 11.06
C MET A 481 28.64 1.22 12.20
N ALA A 482 29.76 0.67 12.68
CA ALA A 482 29.80 -0.14 13.90
C ALA A 482 29.44 0.70 15.14
N GLN A 483 29.94 1.94 15.27
CA GLN A 483 29.52 2.88 16.30
C GLN A 483 28.05 3.25 16.14
N ARG A 484 27.53 3.44 14.92
CA ARG A 484 26.10 3.64 14.68
C ARG A 484 25.30 2.41 15.04
N ILE A 485 25.76 1.19 14.82
CA ILE A 485 25.07 -0.07 15.18
C ILE A 485 25.10 -0.31 16.70
N VAL A 486 26.24 -0.05 17.34
CA VAL A 486 26.39 -0.07 18.81
C VAL A 486 25.55 1.02 19.46
N ASN A 487 25.48 2.20 18.84
CA ASN A 487 24.59 3.30 19.26
C ASN A 487 23.15 3.13 18.77
N PHE A 488 22.89 2.26 17.79
CA PHE A 488 21.56 1.87 17.32
C PHE A 488 20.92 0.93 18.32
N GLY A 489 21.71 0.07 18.98
CA GLY A 489 21.26 -0.67 20.16
C GLY A 489 20.79 0.26 21.29
N LYS A 490 21.56 1.31 21.60
CA LYS A 490 21.18 2.36 22.57
C LYS A 490 19.99 3.22 22.09
N GLY A 491 19.91 3.51 20.79
CA GLY A 491 18.80 4.23 20.16
C GLY A 491 17.49 3.43 20.14
N ILE A 492 17.56 2.13 19.82
CA ILE A 492 16.44 1.19 19.85
C ILE A 492 15.98 0.92 21.27
N TRP A 493 16.90 0.78 22.23
CA TRP A 493 16.53 0.64 23.64
C TRP A 493 15.68 1.81 24.12
N ASN A 494 16.01 3.04 23.70
CA ASN A 494 15.21 4.23 23.93
C ASN A 494 13.96 4.33 23.02
N HIS A 495 13.85 3.53 21.96
CA HIS A 495 12.74 3.49 21.00
C HIS A 495 11.81 2.26 21.11
N LYS A 496 12.01 1.33 22.07
CA LYS A 496 11.12 0.17 22.27
C LYS A 496 9.64 0.59 22.39
N LYS A 497 9.38 1.72 23.05
CA LYS A 497 8.03 2.31 23.16
C LYS A 497 7.49 2.78 21.80
N LYS A 498 8.33 3.30 20.91
CA LYS A 498 7.95 3.79 19.58
C LYS A 498 7.75 2.66 18.57
N VAL A 499 8.57 1.60 18.60
CA VAL A 499 8.36 0.43 17.72
C VAL A 499 7.09 -0.33 18.12
N ILE A 500 6.84 -0.53 19.42
CA ILE A 500 5.57 -1.09 19.89
C ILE A 500 4.40 -0.18 19.50
N PHE A 501 4.56 1.15 19.64
CA PHE A 501 3.56 2.12 19.23
C PHE A 501 3.26 2.05 17.73
N PHE A 502 4.27 2.09 16.86
CA PHE A 502 4.08 2.06 15.40
C PHE A 502 3.62 0.70 14.89
N SER A 503 4.08 -0.42 15.46
CA SER A 503 3.54 -1.75 15.16
C SER A 503 2.09 -1.88 15.62
N GLY A 504 1.75 -1.31 16.78
CA GLY A 504 0.36 -1.19 17.23
C GLY A 504 -0.47 -0.31 16.31
N LEU A 505 0.09 0.79 15.81
CA LEU A 505 -0.57 1.73 14.89
C LEU A 505 -0.79 1.10 13.50
N ALA A 506 0.16 0.30 13.02
CA ALA A 506 0.04 -0.45 11.79
C ALA A 506 -0.98 -1.60 11.91
N ALA A 507 -0.97 -2.35 13.01
CA ALA A 507 -1.97 -3.38 13.27
C ALA A 507 -3.38 -2.78 13.43
N TRP A 508 -3.49 -1.64 14.13
CA TRP A 508 -4.73 -0.89 14.25
C TRP A 508 -5.20 -0.35 12.89
N GLY A 509 -4.30 0.24 12.11
CA GLY A 509 -4.59 0.73 10.75
C GLY A 509 -5.04 -0.37 9.80
N GLY A 510 -4.41 -1.55 9.86
CA GLY A 510 -4.82 -2.73 9.09
C GLY A 510 -6.19 -3.27 9.51
N SER A 511 -6.47 -3.33 10.82
CA SER A 511 -7.78 -3.72 11.34
C SER A 511 -8.88 -2.72 10.95
N TYR A 512 -8.57 -1.42 11.03
CA TYR A 512 -9.47 -0.33 10.64
C TYR A 512 -9.80 -0.39 9.14
N ALA A 513 -8.79 -0.56 8.28
CA ALA A 513 -8.99 -0.72 6.84
C ALA A 513 -9.84 -1.95 6.49
N ASN A 514 -9.60 -3.09 7.17
CA ASN A 514 -10.42 -4.30 7.01
C ASN A 514 -11.88 -4.07 7.46
N GLY A 515 -12.10 -3.30 8.52
CA GLY A 515 -13.43 -2.85 8.95
C GLY A 515 -14.14 -2.05 7.85
N LEU A 516 -13.46 -1.06 7.27
CA LEU A 516 -14.01 -0.24 6.19
C LEU A 516 -14.39 -1.05 4.94
N LEU A 517 -13.57 -2.04 4.57
CA LEU A 517 -13.86 -2.94 3.44
C LEU A 517 -15.11 -3.78 3.70
N LYS A 518 -15.25 -4.35 4.91
CA LYS A 518 -16.46 -5.11 5.29
C LYS A 518 -17.71 -4.25 5.28
N GLU A 519 -17.64 -3.02 5.81
CA GLU A 519 -18.76 -2.09 5.75
C GLU A 519 -19.17 -1.76 4.31
N GLN A 520 -18.21 -1.59 3.40
CA GLN A 520 -18.49 -1.33 1.98
C GLN A 520 -19.17 -2.53 1.31
N GLU A 521 -18.75 -3.75 1.63
CA GLU A 521 -19.40 -4.98 1.14
C GLU A 521 -20.87 -5.05 1.60
N VAL A 522 -21.14 -4.74 2.87
CA VAL A 522 -22.50 -4.69 3.43
C VAL A 522 -23.36 -3.66 2.70
N ARG A 523 -22.87 -2.42 2.55
CA ARG A 523 -23.58 -1.35 1.81
C ARG A 523 -23.92 -1.79 0.39
N THR A 524 -22.97 -2.44 -0.29
CA THR A 524 -23.17 -2.92 -1.67
C THR A 524 -24.26 -3.98 -1.75
N LYS A 525 -24.33 -4.91 -0.80
CA LYS A 525 -25.40 -5.92 -0.75
C LYS A 525 -26.77 -5.28 -0.55
N PHE A 526 -26.90 -4.39 0.44
CA PHE A 526 -28.18 -3.71 0.69
C PHE A 526 -28.61 -2.80 -0.46
N ALA A 527 -27.67 -2.13 -1.14
CA ALA A 527 -27.96 -1.31 -2.31
C ALA A 527 -28.56 -2.15 -3.45
N LYS A 528 -28.06 -3.36 -3.69
CA LYS A 528 -28.64 -4.28 -4.68
C LYS A 528 -30.08 -4.67 -4.31
N LEU A 529 -30.32 -5.06 -3.05
CA LEU A 529 -31.68 -5.38 -2.59
C LEU A 529 -32.64 -4.18 -2.72
N ALA A 530 -32.18 -2.96 -2.43
CA ALA A 530 -33.00 -1.77 -2.56
C ALA A 530 -33.32 -1.46 -4.04
N ALA A 531 -32.34 -1.59 -4.94
CA ALA A 531 -32.53 -1.41 -6.37
C ALA A 531 -33.52 -2.44 -6.95
N GLU A 532 -33.44 -3.72 -6.54
CA GLU A 532 -34.39 -4.76 -6.95
C GLU A 532 -35.84 -4.41 -6.59
N ILE A 533 -36.05 -3.74 -5.44
CA ILE A 533 -37.38 -3.26 -5.03
C ILE A 533 -37.81 -2.07 -5.89
N GLY A 534 -36.90 -1.13 -6.18
CA GLY A 534 -37.19 0.05 -7.00
C GLY A 534 -37.45 -0.25 -8.48
N GLU A 535 -36.88 -1.33 -9.01
CA GLU A 535 -37.09 -1.79 -10.40
C GLU A 535 -38.43 -2.53 -10.61
N ALA A 536 -39.23 -2.73 -9.55
CA ALA A 536 -40.54 -3.35 -9.65
C ALA A 536 -41.50 -2.53 -10.55
N LYS A 537 -42.15 -3.20 -11.51
CA LYS A 537 -43.08 -2.55 -12.45
C LYS A 537 -44.29 -1.96 -11.69
N ALA A 538 -44.48 -0.65 -11.81
CA ALA A 538 -45.61 0.06 -11.23
C ALA A 538 -46.71 0.36 -12.27
N PRO A 539 -47.99 0.40 -11.87
CA PRO A 539 -49.09 0.91 -12.71
C PRO A 539 -48.85 2.36 -13.19
N ILE A 540 -49.45 2.75 -14.32
CA ILE A 540 -49.29 4.09 -14.93
C ILE A 540 -49.81 5.22 -14.01
N ASP A 541 -50.75 4.92 -13.12
CA ASP A 541 -51.34 5.83 -12.13
C ASP A 541 -50.60 5.81 -10.77
N TYR A 542 -49.50 5.06 -10.66
CA TYR A 542 -48.74 4.97 -9.42
C TYR A 542 -48.03 6.28 -9.08
N GLN A 543 -48.29 6.79 -7.87
CA GLN A 543 -47.56 7.91 -7.30
C GLN A 543 -46.45 7.38 -6.38
N PRO A 544 -45.21 7.89 -6.50
CA PRO A 544 -44.11 7.51 -5.60
C PRO A 544 -44.46 7.78 -4.13
N LEU A 545 -44.01 6.90 -3.25
CA LEU A 545 -44.15 7.09 -1.81
C LEU A 545 -43.28 8.28 -1.38
N LYS A 546 -43.91 9.31 -0.80
CA LYS A 546 -43.23 10.51 -0.30
C LYS A 546 -42.80 10.33 1.15
N LEU A 547 -41.53 10.57 1.44
CA LEU A 547 -40.94 10.54 2.77
C LEU A 547 -40.44 11.94 3.15
N PHE A 548 -40.97 12.50 4.24
CA PHE A 548 -40.47 13.76 4.80
C PHE A 548 -39.41 13.48 5.86
N VAL A 549 -38.28 14.17 5.79
CA VAL A 549 -37.14 13.99 6.69
C VAL A 549 -36.82 15.32 7.38
N PHE A 550 -37.06 15.39 8.68
CA PHE A 550 -36.69 16.53 9.50
C PHE A 550 -35.30 16.35 10.09
N VAL A 551 -34.47 17.39 10.02
CA VAL A 551 -33.09 17.34 10.50
C VAL A 551 -32.86 18.41 11.57
N ASP A 552 -32.43 17.99 12.75
CA ASP A 552 -32.13 18.88 13.87
C ASP A 552 -30.64 19.29 13.86
N ARG A 553 -30.32 20.53 13.48
CA ARG A 553 -28.93 21.04 13.52
C ARG A 553 -28.45 21.38 14.92
N SER A 554 -29.36 21.54 15.88
CA SER A 554 -29.00 21.79 17.28
C SER A 554 -28.61 20.52 18.04
N ASP A 555 -28.76 19.35 17.41
CA ASP A 555 -28.34 18.08 17.99
C ASP A 555 -26.80 18.04 18.18
N PRO A 556 -26.29 17.73 19.38
CA PRO A 556 -24.84 17.62 19.62
C PRO A 556 -24.12 16.64 18.69
N ASN A 557 -24.84 15.63 18.18
CA ASN A 557 -24.37 14.61 17.25
C ASN A 557 -24.79 14.88 15.79
N PHE A 558 -25.29 16.08 15.45
CA PHE A 558 -25.80 16.44 14.12
C PHE A 558 -24.89 15.97 12.97
N PHE A 559 -23.61 16.33 12.99
CA PHE A 559 -22.67 15.97 11.92
C PHE A 559 -22.47 14.45 11.79
N LYS A 560 -22.44 13.73 12.92
CA LYS A 560 -22.32 12.26 12.94
C LYS A 560 -23.59 11.62 12.37
N ASN A 561 -24.76 12.09 12.80
CA ASN A 561 -26.06 11.55 12.42
C ASN A 561 -26.36 11.79 10.95
N LEU A 562 -26.09 13.00 10.47
CA LEU A 562 -26.27 13.36 9.07
C LEU A 562 -25.31 12.59 8.15
N ALA A 563 -24.04 12.47 8.53
CA ALA A 563 -23.06 11.68 7.76
C ALA A 563 -23.43 10.20 7.71
N ALA A 564 -23.89 9.62 8.83
CA ALA A 564 -24.33 8.23 8.89
C ALA A 564 -25.58 8.00 8.03
N PHE A 565 -26.54 8.93 8.04
CA PHE A 565 -27.73 8.87 7.20
C PHE A 565 -27.39 8.95 5.71
N ASN A 566 -26.63 9.98 5.31
CA ASN A 566 -26.25 10.21 3.92
C ASN A 566 -25.43 9.05 3.33
N LYS A 567 -24.57 8.43 4.15
CA LYS A 567 -23.68 7.35 3.67
C LYS A 567 -24.35 5.98 3.65
N ASN A 568 -25.26 5.68 4.58
CA ASN A 568 -25.76 4.31 4.79
C ASN A 568 -27.26 4.14 4.50
N VAL A 569 -28.07 5.21 4.58
CA VAL A 569 -29.54 5.11 4.54
C VAL A 569 -30.11 5.80 3.30
N LEU A 570 -29.74 7.06 3.07
CA LEU A 570 -30.27 7.86 1.96
C LEU A 570 -30.14 7.15 0.60
N PRO A 571 -28.99 6.54 0.23
CA PRO A 571 -28.86 5.85 -1.06
C PRO A 571 -29.83 4.67 -1.20
N LEU A 572 -30.13 3.95 -0.12
CA LEU A 572 -31.04 2.81 -0.15
C LEU A 572 -32.48 3.27 -0.37
N LEU A 573 -32.90 4.35 0.29
CA LEU A 573 -34.24 4.91 0.12
C LEU A 573 -34.46 5.44 -1.30
N THR A 574 -33.45 6.10 -1.87
CA THR A 574 -33.52 6.59 -3.26
C THR A 574 -33.53 5.45 -4.28
N LEU A 575 -32.73 4.40 -4.06
CA LEU A 575 -32.69 3.24 -4.96
C LEU A 575 -34.00 2.45 -4.95
N ALA A 576 -34.72 2.46 -3.82
CA ALA A 576 -36.03 1.85 -3.70
C ALA A 576 -37.18 2.70 -4.29
N GLY A 577 -36.89 3.87 -4.87
CA GLY A 577 -37.87 4.72 -5.56
C GLY A 577 -38.75 5.59 -4.64
N LEU A 578 -38.31 5.88 -3.41
CA LEU A 578 -38.99 6.83 -2.53
C LEU A 578 -38.62 8.28 -2.90
N ASP A 579 -39.61 9.17 -2.86
CA ASP A 579 -39.43 10.61 -3.07
C ASP A 579 -39.17 11.30 -1.71
N ILE A 580 -37.98 11.86 -1.51
CA ILE A 580 -37.47 12.27 -0.20
C ILE A 580 -37.38 13.80 -0.11
N TYR A 581 -38.09 14.39 0.85
CA TYR A 581 -38.06 15.83 1.13
C TYR A 581 -37.35 16.07 2.46
N MET A 582 -36.23 16.81 2.44
CA MET A 582 -35.43 17.07 3.63
C MET A 582 -35.55 18.53 4.08
N GLU A 583 -35.94 18.77 5.33
CA GLU A 583 -36.01 20.10 5.95
C GLU A 583 -35.05 20.18 7.13
N ASN A 584 -34.24 21.25 7.16
CA ASN A 584 -33.22 21.45 8.21
C ASN A 584 -33.65 22.58 9.14
N ALA A 585 -33.75 22.30 10.44
CA ALA A 585 -33.99 23.31 11.47
C ALA A 585 -32.68 23.71 12.15
N SER A 586 -32.48 25.02 12.37
CA SER A 586 -31.32 25.55 13.10
C SER A 586 -31.44 25.34 14.61
N ASP A 587 -32.66 25.38 15.14
CA ASP A 587 -32.97 25.10 16.54
C ASP A 587 -34.23 24.23 16.71
N ARG A 588 -34.48 23.76 17.94
CA ARG A 588 -35.61 22.87 18.25
C ARG A 588 -36.97 23.54 18.14
N LYS A 589 -37.05 24.86 18.29
CA LYS A 589 -38.30 25.61 18.19
C LYS A 589 -38.68 25.77 16.72
N GLU A 590 -37.71 26.10 15.88
CA GLU A 590 -37.85 26.08 14.43
C GLU A 590 -38.22 24.68 13.93
N LEU A 591 -37.65 23.61 14.50
CA LEU A 591 -38.03 22.23 14.17
C LEU A 591 -39.51 21.93 14.49
N GLU A 592 -39.99 22.41 15.64
CA GLU A 592 -41.40 22.29 16.03
C GLU A 592 -42.31 23.12 15.09
N ASP A 593 -41.94 24.35 14.77
CA ASP A 593 -42.72 25.24 13.89
C ASP A 593 -42.72 24.75 12.42
N LEU A 594 -41.59 24.23 11.92
CA LEU A 594 -41.50 23.57 10.62
C LEU A 594 -42.38 22.33 10.56
N SER A 595 -42.41 21.51 11.62
CA SER A 595 -43.28 20.33 11.65
C SER A 595 -44.76 20.66 11.74
N ARG A 596 -45.14 21.83 12.30
CA ARG A 596 -46.52 22.37 12.25
C ARG A 596 -46.92 22.85 10.86
N SER A 597 -45.99 23.48 10.14
CA SER A 597 -46.27 24.12 8.83
C SER A 597 -46.12 23.19 7.63
N ALA A 598 -45.40 22.07 7.78
CA ALA A 598 -45.16 21.12 6.70
C ALA A 598 -46.46 20.44 6.22
N ASP A 599 -46.69 20.40 4.90
CA ASP A 599 -47.82 19.67 4.30
C ASP A 599 -47.56 18.16 4.30
N VAL A 600 -47.59 17.58 5.50
CA VAL A 600 -47.43 16.14 5.75
C VAL A 600 -48.67 15.32 5.35
N ARG A 601 -49.74 15.96 4.85
CA ARG A 601 -51.03 15.30 4.54
C ARG A 601 -50.93 14.32 3.37
N ASN A 602 -49.99 14.56 2.46
CA ASN A 602 -49.74 13.75 1.27
C ASN A 602 -48.48 12.87 1.38
N CYS A 603 -47.87 12.74 2.58
CA CYS A 603 -46.69 11.91 2.79
C CYS A 603 -47.04 10.51 3.33
N SER A 604 -46.25 9.52 2.91
CA SER A 604 -46.37 8.12 3.32
C SER A 604 -45.63 7.82 4.64
N GLY A 605 -44.67 8.67 5.01
CA GLY A 605 -43.95 8.57 6.28
C GLY A 605 -43.16 9.83 6.62
N ILE A 606 -42.80 9.96 7.89
CA ILE A 606 -41.96 11.04 8.43
C ILE A 606 -40.75 10.40 9.11
N LEU A 607 -39.55 10.93 8.87
CA LEU A 607 -38.30 10.51 9.49
C LEU A 607 -37.68 11.70 10.21
N VAL A 608 -37.17 11.50 11.43
CA VAL A 608 -36.44 12.55 12.17
C VAL A 608 -34.98 12.14 12.32
N ILE A 609 -34.04 12.97 11.85
CA ILE A 609 -32.60 12.80 12.05
C ILE A 609 -32.20 13.64 13.27
N GLY A 610 -32.01 12.98 14.41
CA GLY A 610 -31.69 13.62 15.68
C GLY A 610 -32.04 12.72 16.87
N SER A 611 -31.83 13.25 18.07
CA SER A 611 -32.05 12.55 19.32
C SER A 611 -33.50 12.15 19.50
N THR A 612 -33.69 10.90 19.89
CA THR A 612 -35.01 10.37 20.29
C THR A 612 -35.60 11.15 21.47
N LYS A 613 -34.75 11.68 22.35
CA LYS A 613 -35.14 12.36 23.60
C LYS A 613 -35.56 13.82 23.40
N TYR A 614 -35.03 14.50 22.38
CA TYR A 614 -35.24 15.95 22.20
C TYR A 614 -35.83 16.31 20.84
N SER A 615 -35.25 15.81 19.75
CA SER A 615 -35.63 16.16 18.38
C SER A 615 -36.96 15.51 17.98
N ALA A 616 -37.15 14.23 18.32
CA ALA A 616 -38.39 13.52 18.02
C ALA A 616 -39.62 14.11 18.74
N PRO A 617 -39.56 14.50 20.03
CA PRO A 617 -40.62 15.23 20.70
C PRO A 617 -40.98 16.57 20.04
N ALA A 618 -40.00 17.35 19.56
CA ALA A 618 -40.27 18.63 18.90
C ALA A 618 -41.13 18.42 17.64
N VAL A 619 -40.76 17.46 16.79
CA VAL A 619 -41.55 17.08 15.60
C VAL A 619 -42.93 16.53 16.00
N LEU A 620 -42.98 15.69 17.03
CA LEU A 620 -44.23 15.10 17.50
C LEU A 620 -45.22 16.14 18.06
N ASN A 621 -44.72 17.15 18.78
CA ASN A 621 -45.53 18.24 19.31
C ASN A 621 -46.12 19.09 18.19
N GLY A 622 -45.36 19.40 17.14
CA GLY A 622 -45.89 20.12 16.01
C GLY A 622 -46.99 19.35 15.27
N LEU A 623 -46.82 18.02 15.12
CA LEU A 623 -47.79 17.16 14.43
C LEU A 623 -49.08 16.88 15.21
N ILE A 624 -49.04 16.81 16.54
CA ILE A 624 -50.20 16.45 17.38
C ILE A 624 -51.15 17.64 17.61
N VAL A 625 -50.64 18.88 17.67
CA VAL A 625 -51.45 20.09 17.91
C VAL A 625 -52.49 20.33 16.80
N ASP A 626 -52.27 19.81 15.59
CA ASP A 626 -53.16 19.96 14.43
C ASP A 626 -54.15 18.78 14.22
N GLY A 627 -54.30 17.89 15.22
CA GLY A 627 -55.26 16.78 15.18
C GLY A 627 -54.93 15.65 14.20
N PHE A 628 -53.71 15.63 13.65
CA PHE A 628 -53.31 14.75 12.54
C PHE A 628 -53.18 13.26 12.96
N PHE A 629 -52.81 13.00 14.21
CA PHE A 629 -52.52 11.64 14.70
C PHE A 629 -53.75 10.78 15.03
N GLU A 630 -54.97 11.31 14.95
CA GLU A 630 -56.20 10.52 15.13
C GLU A 630 -56.58 9.70 13.87
N ARG A 631 -55.93 9.92 12.72
CA ARG A 631 -56.31 9.30 11.44
C ARG A 631 -55.22 8.43 10.81
N GLY A 632 -54.52 7.59 11.58
CA GLY A 632 -53.89 6.31 11.18
C GLY A 632 -53.21 6.09 9.81
N ARG A 633 -52.90 7.12 9.01
CA ARG A 633 -52.41 6.99 7.62
C ARG A 633 -50.92 7.22 7.48
N THR A 634 -50.34 8.14 8.26
CA THR A 634 -48.92 8.51 8.19
C THR A 634 -48.19 7.99 9.41
N ALA A 635 -46.93 7.59 9.23
CA ALA A 635 -46.19 6.84 10.22
C ALA A 635 -44.84 7.53 10.51
N LEU A 636 -44.56 7.81 11.79
CA LEU A 636 -43.37 8.55 12.24
C LEU A 636 -42.26 7.55 12.61
N GLY A 637 -41.08 7.73 12.02
CA GLY A 637 -39.84 7.03 12.37
C GLY A 637 -38.80 8.01 12.90
N VAL A 638 -37.96 7.55 13.82
CA VAL A 638 -36.82 8.33 14.34
C VAL A 638 -35.53 7.62 13.95
N PHE A 639 -34.63 8.37 13.32
CA PHE A 639 -33.29 7.96 12.98
C PHE A 639 -32.30 8.52 14.00
N ASP A 640 -32.09 7.75 15.05
CA ASP A 640 -31.09 8.01 16.08
C ASP A 640 -30.00 6.91 16.00
N PRO A 641 -28.76 7.25 15.61
CA PRO A 641 -27.64 6.30 15.54
C PRO A 641 -27.10 5.87 16.90
N SER A 642 -27.44 6.58 17.99
CA SER A 642 -26.91 6.29 19.34
C SER A 642 -27.18 4.86 19.82
N GLU A 643 -28.23 4.20 19.32
CA GLU A 643 -28.64 2.85 19.78
C GLU A 643 -27.74 1.68 19.31
N LYS A 644 -26.83 1.85 18.33
CA LYS A 644 -25.75 0.89 17.92
C LYS A 644 -25.12 1.37 16.61
N ASP A 645 -23.92 1.93 16.68
CA ASP A 645 -23.09 2.38 15.54
C ASP A 645 -22.53 1.21 14.68
N ASP A 646 -23.39 0.37 14.08
CA ASP A 646 -22.94 -0.63 13.10
C ASP A 646 -23.69 -0.47 11.76
N VAL A 647 -22.93 -0.47 10.67
CA VAL A 647 -23.44 -0.23 9.30
C VAL A 647 -24.55 -1.21 8.88
N PRO A 648 -24.48 -2.52 9.20
CA PRO A 648 -25.58 -3.45 8.94
C PRO A 648 -26.89 -3.02 9.63
N ALA A 649 -26.84 -2.57 10.88
CA ALA A 649 -28.03 -2.15 11.61
C ALA A 649 -28.67 -0.91 10.97
N LEU A 650 -27.87 0.06 10.50
CA LEU A 650 -28.37 1.23 9.79
C LEU A 650 -29.01 0.85 8.44
N CYS A 651 -28.39 -0.05 7.69
CA CYS A 651 -28.95 -0.54 6.43
C CYS A 651 -30.25 -1.34 6.67
N GLU A 652 -30.33 -2.15 7.73
CA GLU A 652 -31.55 -2.86 8.12
C GLU A 652 -32.67 -1.89 8.53
N LYS A 653 -32.36 -0.82 9.27
CA LYS A 653 -33.32 0.25 9.58
C LYS A 653 -33.90 0.84 8.30
N ALA A 654 -33.06 1.13 7.30
CA ALA A 654 -33.50 1.62 5.99
C ALA A 654 -34.39 0.61 5.26
N MET A 655 -34.03 -0.67 5.23
CA MET A 655 -34.85 -1.71 4.59
C MET A 655 -36.20 -1.91 5.26
N ASN A 656 -36.32 -1.73 6.58
CA ASN A 656 -37.59 -1.78 7.28
C ASN A 656 -38.52 -0.63 6.89
N ILE A 657 -37.96 0.56 6.62
CA ILE A 657 -38.70 1.70 6.08
C ILE A 657 -39.21 1.37 4.67
N ILE A 658 -38.33 0.86 3.80
CA ILE A 658 -38.68 0.47 2.42
C ILE A 658 -39.78 -0.60 2.40
N LYS A 659 -39.72 -1.58 3.31
CA LYS A 659 -40.71 -2.66 3.44
C LYS A 659 -42.02 -2.22 4.12
N GLY A 660 -42.11 -0.99 4.63
CA GLY A 660 -43.29 -0.46 5.30
C GLY A 660 -43.64 -1.18 6.61
N VAL A 661 -42.66 -1.74 7.32
CA VAL A 661 -42.88 -2.47 8.57
C VAL A 661 -43.38 -1.51 9.64
N LYS A 662 -44.62 -1.72 10.13
CA LYS A 662 -45.25 -0.88 11.16
C LYS A 662 -45.23 -1.55 12.53
N LYS A 663 -44.96 -0.76 13.57
CA LYS A 663 -45.15 -1.12 14.98
C LYS A 663 -46.08 -0.07 15.60
N ASP A 664 -46.82 -0.43 16.64
CA ASP A 664 -47.57 0.54 17.44
C ASP A 664 -46.71 0.92 18.66
N HIS A 665 -46.63 2.21 18.98
CA HIS A 665 -45.71 2.73 19.99
C HIS A 665 -46.37 3.87 20.75
N ARG A 666 -46.40 3.77 22.08
CA ARG A 666 -47.14 4.72 22.91
C ARG A 666 -46.31 5.96 23.24
N VAL A 667 -47.01 7.09 23.36
CA VAL A 667 -46.43 8.43 23.60
C VAL A 667 -46.98 8.97 24.90
N TYR A 668 -46.13 9.64 25.69
CA TYR A 668 -46.57 10.19 26.98
C TYR A 668 -46.97 11.64 26.81
N ARG A 669 -48.12 12.00 27.39
CA ARG A 669 -48.50 13.39 27.57
C ARG A 669 -47.91 13.87 28.88
N THR A 670 -47.08 14.89 28.77
CA THR A 670 -46.46 15.59 29.89
C THR A 670 -47.11 16.97 30.01
N LYS A 671 -47.47 17.39 31.22
CA LYS A 671 -47.81 18.78 31.53
C LYS A 671 -46.76 19.30 32.48
N ILE A 672 -46.15 20.42 32.11
CA ILE A 672 -45.17 21.13 32.93
C ILE A 672 -45.88 22.39 33.41
N TYR A 673 -45.93 22.58 34.72
CA TYR A 673 -46.46 23.80 35.34
C TYR A 673 -45.30 24.72 35.70
N GLY A 674 -45.37 25.99 35.28
CA GLY A 674 -44.44 27.04 35.73
C GLY A 674 -44.79 27.60 37.11
N GLU A 675 -44.19 28.74 37.50
CA GLU A 675 -44.50 29.43 38.77
C GLU A 675 -45.96 29.89 38.86
N ASP A 676 -46.57 30.25 37.73
CA ASP A 676 -47.99 30.54 37.65
C ASP A 676 -48.75 29.26 37.25
N PRO A 677 -49.73 28.77 38.05
CA PRO A 677 -50.54 27.60 37.72
C PRO A 677 -51.27 27.66 36.37
N LYS A 678 -51.35 28.84 35.75
CA LYS A 678 -51.94 29.07 34.43
C LYS A 678 -50.98 28.82 33.26
N ASP A 679 -49.67 28.83 33.50
CA ASP A 679 -48.66 28.59 32.47
C ASP A 679 -48.36 27.09 32.35
N VAL A 680 -49.26 26.38 31.65
CA VAL A 680 -49.20 24.93 31.47
C VAL A 680 -48.68 24.60 30.07
N LYS A 681 -47.42 24.18 29.97
CA LYS A 681 -46.86 23.66 28.72
C LYS A 681 -47.19 22.17 28.59
N VAL A 682 -48.00 21.82 27.61
CA VAL A 682 -48.30 20.42 27.26
C VAL A 682 -47.28 19.95 26.23
N SER A 683 -46.57 18.85 26.50
CA SER A 683 -45.66 18.24 25.52
C SER A 683 -45.81 16.73 25.46
N TYR A 684 -45.72 16.18 24.25
CA TYR A 684 -45.74 14.77 23.92
C TYR A 684 -44.31 14.28 23.73
N ARG A 685 -43.94 13.16 24.36
CA ARG A 685 -42.55 12.67 24.36
C ARG A 685 -42.43 11.20 23.96
N LEU A 686 -41.29 10.91 23.34
CA LEU A 686 -40.82 9.61 22.88
C LEU A 686 -39.50 9.33 23.64
N GLY A 687 -39.44 8.25 24.41
CA GLY A 687 -38.28 7.93 25.28
C GLY A 687 -38.40 8.42 26.73
N ASP A 688 -37.35 8.12 27.53
CA ASP A 688 -37.31 8.35 28.97
C ASP A 688 -37.01 9.82 29.31
N ILE A 689 -37.62 10.34 30.38
CA ILE A 689 -37.35 11.67 30.92
C ILE A 689 -36.39 11.52 32.10
N THR A 690 -35.19 12.08 32.00
CA THR A 690 -34.19 12.01 33.07
C THR A 690 -33.98 13.36 33.73
N PHE A 691 -33.75 13.36 35.03
CA PHE A 691 -33.42 14.53 35.85
C PHE A 691 -32.31 14.17 36.83
N GLY A 692 -31.27 14.99 36.92
CA GLY A 692 -30.20 14.81 37.89
C GLY A 692 -28.81 15.10 37.34
N TRP A 693 -27.79 14.57 38.00
CA TRP A 693 -26.39 14.81 37.66
C TRP A 693 -25.99 14.23 36.31
N PHE A 694 -26.51 13.05 35.95
CA PHE A 694 -26.16 12.41 34.68
C PHE A 694 -26.69 13.19 33.49
N ASP A 695 -27.92 13.72 33.59
CA ASP A 695 -28.49 14.61 32.57
C ASP A 695 -27.72 15.93 32.46
N TYR A 696 -27.39 16.54 33.61
CA TYR A 696 -26.60 17.77 33.67
C TYR A 696 -25.22 17.63 33.01
N ILE A 697 -24.54 16.50 33.25
CA ILE A 697 -23.23 16.18 32.66
C ILE A 697 -23.39 15.92 31.16
N ALA A 698 -24.39 15.12 30.75
CA ALA A 698 -24.64 14.76 29.35
C ALA A 698 -24.82 15.99 28.45
N GLU A 699 -25.57 17.00 28.90
CA GLU A 699 -25.76 18.26 28.15
C GLU A 699 -24.45 19.04 27.92
N ARG A 700 -23.45 18.85 28.78
CA ARG A 700 -22.19 19.61 28.78
C ARG A 700 -20.99 18.80 28.27
N GLN A 701 -21.18 17.56 27.85
CA GLN A 701 -20.12 16.70 27.30
C GLN A 701 -19.42 17.33 26.08
N SER A 702 -20.15 18.09 25.26
CA SER A 702 -19.60 18.76 24.07
C SER A 702 -18.48 19.75 24.40
N LYS A 703 -18.46 20.33 25.62
CA LYS A 703 -17.36 21.20 26.10
C LYS A 703 -16.02 20.44 26.21
N PHE A 704 -16.04 19.09 26.27
CA PHE A 704 -14.88 18.22 26.43
C PHE A 704 -14.39 17.59 25.11
N TRP A 705 -14.73 18.20 23.96
CA TRP A 705 -14.41 17.68 22.62
C TRP A 705 -12.93 17.33 22.41
N ILE A 706 -11.99 18.02 23.08
CA ILE A 706 -10.54 17.74 22.98
C ILE A 706 -10.16 16.33 23.43
N PHE A 707 -10.98 15.70 24.28
CA PHE A 707 -10.74 14.36 24.79
C PHE A 707 -11.34 13.26 23.89
N GLY A 708 -11.97 13.61 22.77
CA GLY A 708 -12.49 12.67 21.79
C GLY A 708 -13.40 11.59 22.42
N GLY A 709 -13.10 10.32 22.20
CA GLY A 709 -13.87 9.19 22.76
C GLY A 709 -13.78 9.02 24.28
N LEU A 710 -13.05 9.89 24.99
CA LEU A 710 -13.06 9.97 26.46
C LEU A 710 -13.84 11.18 26.98
N ALA A 711 -14.46 11.98 26.11
CA ALA A 711 -15.20 13.19 26.48
C ALA A 711 -16.22 12.92 27.61
N ASP A 712 -17.01 11.85 27.49
CA ASP A 712 -18.05 11.50 28.48
C ASP A 712 -17.46 11.20 29.87
N ARG A 713 -16.33 10.48 29.89
CA ARG A 713 -15.64 10.15 31.13
C ARG A 713 -14.96 11.36 31.74
N MET A 714 -14.37 12.22 30.92
CA MET A 714 -13.70 13.44 31.38
C MET A 714 -14.71 14.47 31.88
N ALA A 715 -15.86 14.62 31.23
CA ALA A 715 -16.96 15.45 31.71
C ALA A 715 -17.45 14.97 33.08
N ALA A 716 -17.75 13.68 33.23
CA ALA A 716 -18.17 13.11 34.51
C ALA A 716 -17.12 13.28 35.61
N THR A 717 -15.85 13.06 35.28
CA THR A 717 -14.73 13.21 36.22
C THR A 717 -14.58 14.67 36.65
N TRP A 718 -14.61 15.61 35.68
CA TRP A 718 -14.46 17.02 35.94
C TRP A 718 -15.56 17.57 36.84
N TYR A 719 -16.83 17.29 36.51
CA TYR A 719 -17.97 17.85 37.26
C TYR A 719 -18.07 17.28 38.68
N PHE A 720 -17.83 15.98 38.88
CA PHE A 720 -17.83 15.39 40.23
C PHE A 720 -16.58 15.68 41.05
N LEU A 721 -15.47 16.09 40.41
CA LEU A 721 -14.33 16.66 41.14
C LEU A 721 -14.60 18.12 41.52
N LYS A 722 -15.23 18.90 40.64
CA LYS A 722 -15.56 20.31 40.85
C LYS A 722 -16.62 20.51 41.94
N LYS A 723 -17.69 19.70 41.94
CA LYS A 723 -18.78 19.78 42.93
C LYS A 723 -19.14 18.38 43.46
N TYR A 724 -19.43 18.28 44.75
CA TYR A 724 -19.85 17.00 45.34
C TYR A 724 -21.23 16.61 44.81
N PRO A 725 -21.49 15.34 44.46
CA PRO A 725 -22.78 14.85 43.98
C PRO A 725 -23.85 14.92 45.08
N GLU A 726 -24.48 16.08 45.23
CA GLU A 726 -25.61 16.28 46.13
C GLU A 726 -26.84 15.53 45.63
N SER A 727 -27.65 15.06 46.57
CA SER A 727 -28.86 14.28 46.29
C SER A 727 -30.05 15.19 45.98
N LEU A 728 -30.75 14.90 44.90
CA LEU A 728 -31.98 15.54 44.48
C LEU A 728 -33.15 15.12 45.39
N GLN A 729 -33.79 16.09 46.04
CA GLN A 729 -35.01 15.88 46.82
C GLN A 729 -36.24 16.14 45.95
N CYS A 730 -37.09 15.12 45.81
CA CYS A 730 -38.35 15.25 45.08
C CYS A 730 -39.52 14.66 45.88
N HIS A 731 -40.69 15.26 45.70
CA HIS A 731 -41.96 14.72 46.14
C HIS A 731 -42.61 13.99 44.96
N VAL A 732 -42.83 12.69 45.10
CA VAL A 732 -43.43 11.86 44.06
C VAL A 732 -44.80 11.41 44.52
N LYS A 733 -45.82 11.81 43.75
CA LYS A 733 -47.20 11.38 43.88
C LYS A 733 -47.55 10.45 42.72
N GLN A 734 -47.74 9.18 43.02
CA GLN A 734 -48.00 8.16 42.02
C GLN A 734 -49.36 7.52 42.20
N VAL A 735 -50.04 7.27 41.08
CA VAL A 735 -51.30 6.53 41.03
C VAL A 735 -51.01 5.10 40.59
N ALA A 736 -51.29 4.15 41.48
CA ALA A 736 -50.97 2.74 41.30
C ALA A 736 -51.53 2.18 39.97
N TYR A 737 -50.69 1.40 39.30
CA TYR A 737 -51.03 0.73 38.05
C TYR A 737 -52.02 -0.43 38.28
N CYS A 738 -52.95 -0.61 37.34
CA CYS A 738 -53.77 -1.82 37.27
C CYS A 738 -53.95 -2.27 35.82
N ALA A 739 -53.59 -3.53 35.56
CA ALA A 739 -53.69 -4.21 34.28
C ALA A 739 -55.14 -4.56 33.89
N GLY A 740 -56.05 -3.57 33.91
CA GLY A 740 -57.41 -3.72 33.39
C GLY A 740 -58.43 -4.30 34.39
N CYS A 741 -58.57 -3.69 35.57
CA CYS A 741 -59.75 -3.97 36.38
C CYS A 741 -61.01 -3.24 35.87
N ARG A 742 -62.20 -3.70 36.25
CA ARG A 742 -63.50 -3.17 35.81
C ARG A 742 -63.66 -1.65 36.00
N LYS A 743 -63.13 -1.09 37.10
CA LYS A 743 -63.13 0.37 37.36
C LYS A 743 -62.39 1.17 36.28
N CYS A 744 -61.39 0.54 35.67
CA CYS A 744 -60.40 1.16 34.80
C CYS A 744 -60.72 0.83 33.30
N ILE A 745 -61.90 0.21 33.00
CA ILE A 745 -62.37 -0.26 31.66
C ILE A 745 -63.59 0.52 31.10
N SER A 746 -64.32 1.33 31.87
CA SER A 746 -65.65 1.84 31.50
C SER A 746 -65.74 2.93 30.40
N GLU A 747 -64.65 3.30 29.71
CA GLU A 747 -64.69 4.43 28.74
C GLU A 747 -64.24 4.12 27.29
N ALA A 748 -63.86 2.89 26.94
CA ALA A 748 -63.48 2.58 25.55
C ALA A 748 -64.52 1.69 24.84
N LYS A 749 -65.35 2.28 23.97
CA LYS A 749 -66.22 1.52 23.05
C LYS A 749 -65.37 0.72 22.06
N VAL A 750 -65.20 -0.59 22.31
CA VAL A 750 -64.54 -1.52 21.38
C VAL A 750 -65.48 -1.80 20.20
N LYS A 751 -65.09 -1.40 18.97
CA LYS A 751 -65.74 -1.86 17.73
C LYS A 751 -65.32 -3.31 17.43
N LYS A 752 -66.30 -4.18 17.11
CA LYS A 752 -66.08 -5.57 16.67
C LYS A 752 -65.41 -5.59 15.27
N PRO A 753 -64.39 -6.44 15.02
CA PRO A 753 -63.91 -6.68 13.65
C PRO A 753 -64.92 -7.54 12.86
N ALA A 754 -65.04 -7.23 11.56
CA ALA A 754 -65.87 -7.97 10.61
C ALA A 754 -65.27 -9.36 10.30
N ALA A 755 -66.14 -10.35 10.06
CA ALA A 755 -65.79 -11.74 9.88
C ALA A 755 -65.16 -12.03 8.50
N GLU A 756 -63.92 -12.50 8.47
CA GLU A 756 -63.30 -13.04 7.24
C GLU A 756 -63.62 -14.53 7.05
N LYS A 757 -64.05 -14.86 5.82
CA LYS A 757 -64.42 -16.20 5.35
C LYS A 757 -63.19 -17.11 5.29
N LYS A 758 -63.22 -18.22 6.04
CA LYS A 758 -62.18 -19.26 6.06
C LYS A 758 -62.25 -20.17 4.81
N GLN A 759 -61.25 -20.13 3.94
CA GLN A 759 -61.02 -21.19 2.95
C GLN A 759 -60.54 -22.47 3.66
N LYS A 760 -61.17 -23.61 3.35
CA LYS A 760 -60.87 -24.93 3.88
C LYS A 760 -59.92 -25.66 2.93
N ASN A 761 -58.64 -25.84 3.30
CA ASN A 761 -57.73 -26.72 2.57
C ASN A 761 -57.62 -28.09 3.27
N PHE A 762 -57.72 -29.15 2.46
CA PHE A 762 -57.76 -30.58 2.81
C PHE A 762 -56.69 -31.04 3.81
N TRP A 763 -55.51 -30.41 3.79
CA TRP A 763 -54.41 -30.69 4.72
C TRP A 763 -54.76 -30.44 6.20
N SER A 764 -55.79 -29.63 6.51
CA SER A 764 -56.21 -29.38 7.90
C SER A 764 -56.83 -30.60 8.62
N LYS A 765 -57.02 -31.73 7.94
CA LYS A 765 -57.48 -33.01 8.53
C LYS A 765 -56.34 -33.88 9.09
N TRP A 766 -55.10 -33.70 8.65
CA TRP A 766 -53.99 -34.60 9.00
C TRP A 766 -53.01 -34.05 10.04
N ILE A 767 -52.95 -32.72 10.26
CA ILE A 767 -51.94 -32.09 11.12
C ILE A 767 -52.49 -31.63 12.49
N GLY A 768 -53.75 -31.93 12.78
CA GLY A 768 -54.44 -31.39 13.95
C GLY A 768 -54.65 -29.87 13.87
N ARG A 769 -55.71 -29.38 14.51
CA ARG A 769 -55.90 -27.93 14.67
C ARG A 769 -54.95 -27.43 15.75
N ARG A 770 -54.05 -26.49 15.43
CA ARG A 770 -53.52 -25.58 16.45
C ARG A 770 -54.54 -24.46 16.66
N GLU A 771 -55.30 -24.52 17.75
CA GLU A 771 -55.97 -23.34 18.28
C GLU A 771 -54.87 -22.33 18.67
N GLN A 772 -54.99 -21.09 18.17
CA GLN A 772 -54.12 -20.02 18.67
C GLN A 772 -54.55 -19.68 20.11
N PRO A 773 -53.61 -19.54 21.07
CA PRO A 773 -53.93 -19.29 22.48
C PRO A 773 -54.61 -17.93 22.76
N GLY A 774 -54.81 -17.09 21.74
CA GLY A 774 -55.24 -15.69 21.91
C GLY A 774 -56.73 -15.46 22.17
N ASP A 775 -57.61 -16.36 21.73
CA ASP A 775 -59.06 -16.09 21.74
C ASP A 775 -59.77 -16.49 23.05
N ALA A 776 -59.18 -17.40 23.84
CA ALA A 776 -59.70 -17.75 25.16
C ALA A 776 -59.29 -16.75 26.25
N LEU A 777 -58.06 -16.20 26.17
CA LEU A 777 -57.51 -15.25 27.15
C LEU A 777 -58.19 -13.87 27.11
N ARG A 778 -58.68 -13.40 25.95
CA ARG A 778 -59.34 -12.08 25.84
C ARG A 778 -60.68 -11.98 26.58
N ARG A 779 -61.37 -13.09 26.85
CA ARG A 779 -62.70 -13.07 27.50
C ARG A 779 -62.63 -13.03 29.04
N GLN A 780 -61.48 -13.35 29.66
CA GLN A 780 -61.36 -13.42 31.12
C GLN A 780 -61.00 -12.09 31.81
N TYR A 781 -60.54 -11.07 31.09
CA TYR A 781 -60.06 -9.81 31.69
C TYR A 781 -61.15 -8.78 32.06
N VAL A 782 -62.44 -9.05 31.82
CA VAL A 782 -63.48 -8.01 31.97
C VAL A 782 -64.03 -7.88 33.41
N ASN A 783 -63.74 -8.84 34.31
CA ASN A 783 -64.35 -8.90 35.64
C ASN A 783 -63.38 -8.82 36.85
N VAL A 784 -62.09 -8.59 36.65
CA VAL A 784 -61.14 -8.45 37.76
C VAL A 784 -61.33 -7.08 38.44
N ILE A 785 -61.36 -7.02 39.78
CA ILE A 785 -61.33 -5.77 40.57
C ILE A 785 -60.02 -5.77 41.37
N ASN A 786 -59.09 -4.88 41.03
CA ASN A 786 -57.91 -4.62 41.87
C ASN A 786 -58.30 -3.59 42.94
N ALA A 787 -58.21 -3.98 44.22
CA ALA A 787 -58.50 -3.13 45.37
C ALA A 787 -57.60 -1.88 45.43
N ASN A 788 -56.41 -1.97 44.83
CA ASN A 788 -55.41 -0.90 44.81
C ASN A 788 -55.42 -0.10 43.48
N CYS A 789 -56.32 -0.36 42.49
CA CYS A 789 -56.41 0.49 41.27
C CYS A 789 -56.84 1.90 41.68
N GLY A 790 -56.02 2.91 41.36
CA GLY A 790 -56.31 4.31 41.65
C GLY A 790 -55.92 4.78 43.05
N GLN A 791 -55.26 3.93 43.86
CA GLN A 791 -54.65 4.40 45.11
C GLN A 791 -53.51 5.36 44.79
N VAL A 792 -53.53 6.49 45.49
CA VAL A 792 -52.50 7.52 45.43
C VAL A 792 -51.51 7.23 46.56
N THR A 793 -50.25 7.07 46.20
CA THR A 793 -49.15 6.97 47.16
C THR A 793 -48.23 8.16 46.95
N GLU A 794 -47.88 8.82 48.04
CA GLU A 794 -47.00 9.99 48.06
C GLU A 794 -45.74 9.61 48.85
N ALA A 795 -44.58 9.96 48.32
CA ALA A 795 -43.30 9.70 48.97
C ALA A 795 -42.31 10.82 48.65
N ASP A 796 -41.56 11.25 49.67
CA ASP A 796 -40.38 12.07 49.48
C ASP A 796 -39.19 11.16 49.18
N VAL A 797 -38.55 11.36 48.04
CA VAL A 797 -37.45 10.54 47.54
C VAL A 797 -36.19 11.39 47.45
N ASN A 798 -35.08 10.84 47.96
CA ASN A 798 -33.77 11.50 47.93
C ASN A 798 -32.77 10.65 47.13
N VAL A 799 -32.45 11.09 45.92
CA VAL A 799 -31.77 10.27 44.89
C VAL A 799 -30.76 11.10 44.09
N LEU A 800 -29.81 10.46 43.44
CA LEU A 800 -28.82 11.15 42.59
C LEU A 800 -29.43 11.60 41.25
N ASP A 801 -30.16 10.68 40.61
CA ASP A 801 -30.82 10.88 39.32
C ASP A 801 -32.16 10.12 39.30
N ILE A 802 -33.12 10.65 38.54
CA ILE A 802 -34.45 10.07 38.30
C ILE A 802 -34.63 9.91 36.80
N SER A 803 -35.14 8.76 36.37
CA SER A 803 -35.54 8.50 34.99
C SER A 803 -36.98 8.01 34.96
N ILE A 804 -37.80 8.58 34.09
CA ILE A 804 -39.20 8.18 33.92
C ILE A 804 -39.35 7.66 32.51
N GLY A 805 -39.46 6.35 32.41
CA GLY A 805 -39.65 5.65 31.15
C GLY A 805 -41.02 5.03 31.02
N CYS A 806 -41.17 4.19 30.01
CA CYS A 806 -42.34 3.34 29.90
C CYS A 806 -41.98 1.94 29.44
N VAL A 807 -42.71 0.99 30.01
CA VAL A 807 -42.61 -0.42 29.68
C VAL A 807 -43.85 -0.85 28.90
N GLU A 808 -43.63 -1.44 27.73
CA GLU A 808 -44.69 -1.98 26.86
C GLU A 808 -45.00 -3.45 27.25
N ASN A 809 -46.02 -3.66 28.10
CA ASN A 809 -46.52 -4.99 28.47
C ASN A 809 -47.84 -5.30 27.74
N GLY A 810 -47.77 -5.55 26.43
CA GLY A 810 -48.94 -5.93 25.63
C GLY A 810 -49.98 -4.81 25.47
N VAL A 811 -51.18 -4.96 26.07
CA VAL A 811 -52.39 -4.16 25.72
C VAL A 811 -52.44 -2.77 26.39
N ARG A 812 -51.59 -2.46 27.39
CA ARG A 812 -51.42 -1.10 27.95
C ARG A 812 -49.93 -0.83 28.27
N GLY A 813 -49.51 0.42 28.10
CA GLY A 813 -48.17 0.90 28.52
C GLY A 813 -48.23 1.48 29.94
N GLN A 814 -47.20 1.19 30.75
CA GLN A 814 -47.10 1.65 32.14
C GLN A 814 -45.92 2.64 32.28
N LEU A 815 -46.09 3.71 33.06
CA LEU A 815 -44.96 4.58 33.39
C LEU A 815 -44.08 3.84 34.41
N GLU A 816 -42.77 3.89 34.20
CA GLU A 816 -41.76 3.28 35.06
C GLU A 816 -40.89 4.39 35.63
N LEU A 817 -40.91 4.56 36.95
CA LEU A 817 -40.00 5.45 37.65
C LEU A 817 -38.75 4.64 38.02
N LYS A 818 -37.59 5.09 37.54
CA LYS A 818 -36.28 4.55 37.88
C LYS A 818 -35.48 5.60 38.64
N THR A 819 -34.72 5.17 39.63
CA THR A 819 -33.90 6.05 40.46
C THR A 819 -32.48 5.52 40.57
N VAL A 820 -31.55 6.44 40.85
CA VAL A 820 -30.16 6.13 41.19
C VAL A 820 -29.91 6.57 42.63
N ASP A 821 -29.48 5.64 43.48
CA ASP A 821 -29.19 5.94 44.88
C ASP A 821 -27.94 6.85 44.99
N PRO A 822 -27.87 7.78 45.96
CA PRO A 822 -26.69 8.60 46.18
C PRO A 822 -25.45 7.74 46.49
N PRO A 823 -24.30 7.97 45.82
CA PRO A 823 -23.11 7.14 45.97
C PRO A 823 -22.37 7.41 47.28
N THR A 824 -21.72 6.38 47.83
CA THR A 824 -20.82 6.51 48.98
C THR A 824 -19.45 7.08 48.54
N GLY A 825 -19.43 8.38 48.22
CA GLY A 825 -18.22 9.14 47.90
C GLY A 825 -18.01 9.46 46.40
N ARG A 826 -17.17 10.46 46.13
CA ARG A 826 -16.96 11.05 44.78
C ARG A 826 -16.50 10.05 43.73
N PHE A 827 -15.58 9.15 44.07
CA PHE A 827 -15.07 8.16 43.11
C PHE A 827 -16.11 7.12 42.71
N ASN A 828 -17.03 6.78 43.63
CA ASN A 828 -18.15 5.90 43.31
C ASN A 828 -19.16 6.60 42.39
N ALA A 829 -19.40 7.90 42.58
CA ALA A 829 -20.21 8.71 41.66
C ALA A 829 -19.61 8.77 40.25
N ILE A 830 -18.30 9.00 40.14
CA ILE A 830 -17.57 9.01 38.86
C ILE A 830 -17.68 7.64 38.18
N LYS A 831 -17.48 6.55 38.92
CA LYS A 831 -17.58 5.19 38.37
C LYS A 831 -19.00 4.87 37.88
N GLN A 832 -20.03 5.30 38.62
CA GLN A 832 -21.43 5.14 38.21
C GLN A 832 -21.75 5.97 36.95
N ALA A 833 -21.33 7.23 36.88
CA ALA A 833 -21.50 8.04 35.68
C ALA A 833 -20.72 7.52 34.47
N TRP A 834 -19.52 6.96 34.66
CA TRP A 834 -18.80 6.28 33.57
C TRP A 834 -19.55 5.07 33.03
N THR A 835 -20.37 4.43 33.86
CA THR A 835 -21.19 3.29 33.48
C THR A 835 -22.43 3.73 32.72
N GLU A 836 -23.12 4.78 33.17
CA GLU A 836 -24.32 5.31 32.52
C GLU A 836 -24.01 6.04 31.20
N LEU A 837 -23.00 6.92 31.21
CA LEU A 837 -22.69 7.77 30.05
C LEU A 837 -21.91 7.03 28.95
N ALA A 838 -21.28 5.90 29.27
CA ALA A 838 -20.73 5.03 28.25
C ALA A 838 -21.81 4.04 27.83
N ASP A 839 -22.45 4.27 26.68
CA ASP A 839 -23.49 3.47 25.97
C ASP A 839 -23.18 1.96 25.75
N LYS A 840 -22.21 1.38 26.47
CA LYS A 840 -21.68 0.02 26.32
C LYS A 840 -21.77 -0.84 27.59
N ALA A 841 -22.31 -0.34 28.70
CA ALA A 841 -22.52 -1.15 29.88
C ALA A 841 -23.80 -2.00 29.74
N SER A 842 -23.72 -3.29 30.05
CA SER A 842 -24.87 -4.22 30.02
C SER A 842 -25.89 -3.96 31.13
N GLU A 843 -25.58 -3.08 32.08
CA GLU A 843 -26.39 -2.78 33.25
C GLU A 843 -26.35 -1.27 33.51
N SER A 844 -27.49 -0.60 33.36
CA SER A 844 -27.64 0.81 33.75
C SER A 844 -27.72 0.91 35.29
N PRO A 845 -27.09 1.93 35.93
CA PRO A 845 -27.28 2.22 37.35
C PRO A 845 -28.72 2.58 37.76
N PHE A 846 -29.59 2.92 36.80
CA PHE A 846 -31.01 3.15 37.08
C PHE A 846 -31.72 1.86 37.49
N LYS A 847 -32.28 1.85 38.71
CA LYS A 847 -33.11 0.74 39.21
C LYS A 847 -34.57 1.15 39.18
N THR A 848 -35.45 0.24 38.76
CA THR A 848 -36.90 0.45 38.83
C THR A 848 -37.35 0.64 40.27
N ALA A 849 -37.82 1.84 40.60
CA ALA A 849 -38.36 2.20 41.90
C ALA A 849 -39.86 1.88 41.98
N SER A 850 -40.63 2.17 40.93
CA SER A 850 -42.08 1.90 40.90
C SER A 850 -42.68 1.92 39.49
N THR A 851 -43.91 1.40 39.34
CA THR A 851 -44.71 1.49 38.11
C THR A 851 -46.08 2.11 38.38
N ALA A 852 -46.51 3.01 37.49
CA ALA A 852 -47.71 3.82 37.70
C ALA A 852 -48.48 4.12 36.41
N ASN A 853 -49.77 4.46 36.55
CA ASN A 853 -50.60 4.96 35.44
C ASN A 853 -50.46 6.48 35.25
N ARG A 854 -50.29 7.20 36.36
CA ARG A 854 -50.10 8.65 36.42
C ARG A 854 -49.04 8.95 37.46
N LEU A 855 -48.08 9.79 37.09
CA LEU A 855 -47.02 10.27 37.97
C LEU A 855 -47.10 11.79 38.06
N GLU A 856 -47.01 12.30 39.27
CA GLU A 856 -46.86 13.71 39.57
C GLU A 856 -45.57 13.87 40.38
N ILE A 857 -44.65 14.70 39.89
CA ILE A 857 -43.35 14.92 40.52
C ILE A 857 -43.17 16.40 40.75
N GLU A 858 -42.90 16.75 42.00
CA GLU A 858 -42.56 18.11 42.43
C GLU A 858 -41.11 18.10 42.93
N LEU A 859 -40.26 18.90 42.30
CA LEU A 859 -38.85 19.04 42.70
C LEU A 859 -38.77 20.05 43.85
N LYS A 860 -38.16 19.70 44.98
CA LYS A 860 -38.09 20.59 46.16
C LYS A 860 -36.87 21.53 46.14
N GLU A 861 -35.79 21.13 45.47
CA GLU A 861 -34.59 21.94 45.22
C GLU A 861 -34.03 21.61 43.82
N VAL A 862 -33.67 22.62 43.04
CA VAL A 862 -32.93 22.46 41.77
C VAL A 862 -31.46 22.82 42.03
N PHE A 863 -30.55 22.02 41.47
CA PHE A 863 -29.11 22.22 41.56
C PHE A 863 -28.69 23.68 41.32
N ASP A 864 -28.14 24.33 42.35
CA ASP A 864 -27.49 25.64 42.19
C ASP A 864 -26.19 25.45 41.40
N THR A 865 -26.16 25.90 40.15
CA THR A 865 -24.98 25.85 39.29
C THR A 865 -24.57 27.28 38.95
N ASP A 866 -23.41 27.72 39.43
CA ASP A 866 -22.84 29.08 39.32
C ASP A 866 -22.56 29.60 37.88
N GLU A 867 -23.33 29.23 36.85
CA GLU A 867 -23.29 29.83 35.52
C GLU A 867 -24.70 30.38 35.20
N GLU A 868 -24.80 31.67 34.82
CA GLU A 868 -25.99 32.53 34.71
C GLU A 868 -27.18 32.04 33.85
N ASP A 869 -27.17 30.82 33.33
CA ASP A 869 -28.24 30.25 32.50
C ASP A 869 -28.86 29.00 33.15
N ALA A 870 -29.69 29.20 34.18
CA ALA A 870 -30.91 28.43 34.51
C ALA A 870 -31.29 28.53 36.01
N LYS A 871 -31.73 29.70 36.47
CA LYS A 871 -32.81 29.71 37.48
C LYS A 871 -34.12 29.39 36.74
N SER A 872 -34.37 28.12 36.46
CA SER A 872 -35.69 27.66 36.06
C SER A 872 -36.46 27.29 37.33
N PRO A 873 -37.62 27.89 37.58
CA PRO A 873 -38.37 27.67 38.81
C PRO A 873 -39.06 26.31 38.85
N PHE A 874 -39.38 25.86 40.07
CA PHE A 874 -39.89 24.53 40.44
C PHE A 874 -41.00 24.02 39.50
N PRO A 875 -40.68 23.16 38.53
CA PRO A 875 -41.71 22.60 37.66
C PRO A 875 -42.34 21.42 38.37
N SER A 876 -43.65 21.47 38.59
CA SER A 876 -44.42 20.24 38.84
C SER A 876 -44.69 19.57 37.49
N TYR A 877 -44.45 18.26 37.42
CA TYR A 877 -44.65 17.46 36.22
C TYR A 877 -45.85 16.56 36.41
N LEU A 878 -46.85 16.65 35.53
CA LEU A 878 -47.95 15.70 35.49
C LEU A 878 -47.87 14.83 34.23
N LEU A 879 -47.72 13.53 34.44
CA LEU A 879 -47.47 12.55 33.39
C LEU A 879 -48.65 11.58 33.29
N SER A 880 -49.22 11.44 32.09
CA SER A 880 -50.28 10.47 31.80
C SER A 880 -50.00 9.74 30.49
N SER A 881 -50.18 8.42 30.46
CA SER A 881 -49.96 7.62 29.25
C SER A 881 -51.10 7.82 28.24
N GLN A 882 -50.76 8.05 26.97
CA GLN A 882 -51.69 8.01 25.84
C GLN A 882 -51.14 7.09 24.74
N SER A 883 -52.03 6.49 23.94
CA SER A 883 -51.62 5.64 22.82
C SER A 883 -51.55 6.45 21.53
N VAL A 884 -50.41 6.37 20.84
CA VAL A 884 -50.19 6.86 19.47
C VAL A 884 -49.62 5.67 18.67
N ASN A 885 -49.57 5.72 17.34
CA ASN A 885 -49.00 4.65 16.50
C ASN A 885 -47.69 5.15 15.88
N LEU A 886 -46.53 4.51 16.08
CA LEU A 886 -45.23 5.00 15.55
C LEU A 886 -44.42 3.86 14.94
N LEU A 887 -43.78 4.09 13.79
CA LEU A 887 -42.88 3.09 13.19
C LEU A 887 -41.61 2.96 14.03
N LYS A 888 -41.27 1.74 14.45
CA LYS A 888 -39.91 1.40 14.87
C LYS A 888 -39.35 0.30 13.98
N PRO A 889 -38.11 0.44 13.46
CA PRO A 889 -37.38 -0.68 12.93
C PRO A 889 -37.04 -1.64 14.07
N THR A 890 -37.37 -2.92 13.94
CA THR A 890 -37.11 -3.93 14.98
C THR A 890 -35.64 -4.06 15.33
N GLU A 891 -35.31 -4.07 16.62
CA GLU A 891 -34.09 -4.67 17.14
C GLU A 891 -34.21 -6.20 17.09
N SER A 892 -33.32 -6.89 16.37
CA SER A 892 -32.70 -8.13 16.89
C SER A 892 -31.53 -8.59 16.01
N SER A 893 -30.31 -8.32 16.46
CA SER A 893 -29.04 -8.81 15.89
C SER A 893 -28.81 -10.32 16.09
N LYS A 894 -29.85 -11.12 16.35
CA LYS A 894 -29.76 -12.58 16.61
C LYS A 894 -30.45 -13.44 15.56
N THR A 895 -31.33 -12.88 14.73
CA THR A 895 -32.10 -13.67 13.75
C THR A 895 -31.35 -13.83 12.41
N ILE A 896 -30.45 -12.90 12.06
CA ILE A 896 -29.73 -12.95 10.77
C ILE A 896 -28.49 -13.85 10.80
N LYS A 897 -27.85 -14.10 11.97
CA LYS A 897 -26.81 -15.15 12.06
C LYS A 897 -27.36 -16.55 11.76
N LYS A 898 -28.66 -16.77 11.93
CA LYS A 898 -29.34 -18.03 11.58
C LYS A 898 -29.79 -18.05 10.12
N ILE A 899 -30.29 -16.93 9.60
CA ILE A 899 -30.70 -16.79 8.18
C ILE A 899 -29.51 -16.83 7.21
N VAL A 900 -28.31 -16.37 7.63
CA VAL A 900 -27.09 -16.44 6.82
C VAL A 900 -26.47 -17.86 6.82
N ALA A 901 -26.84 -18.73 7.76
CA ALA A 901 -26.39 -20.12 7.80
C ALA A 901 -27.35 -21.11 7.08
N GLU A 902 -28.62 -20.75 6.88
CA GLU A 902 -29.66 -21.67 6.36
C GLU A 902 -30.11 -21.40 4.90
N ASN A 903 -29.63 -20.34 4.23
CA ASN A 903 -30.11 -19.96 2.88
C ASN A 903 -29.14 -20.22 1.71
N VAL A 904 -28.23 -21.20 1.83
CA VAL A 904 -27.43 -21.71 0.69
C VAL A 904 -28.12 -22.87 -0.06
N SER A 905 -29.28 -23.36 0.39
CA SER A 905 -29.87 -24.58 -0.21
C SER A 905 -31.26 -24.49 -0.84
N ASN A 906 -31.98 -23.36 -0.84
CA ASN A 906 -33.39 -23.35 -1.27
C ASN A 906 -33.77 -22.33 -2.38
N ILE A 907 -32.83 -21.92 -3.24
CA ILE A 907 -33.16 -21.22 -4.50
C ILE A 907 -33.15 -22.23 -5.65
N VAL A 908 -34.10 -23.18 -5.64
CA VAL A 908 -34.71 -23.83 -6.82
C VAL A 908 -36.08 -24.32 -6.36
N GLN A 909 -37.14 -24.00 -7.12
CA GLN A 909 -38.57 -24.24 -6.87
C GLN A 909 -39.33 -23.10 -6.19
N VAL A 910 -39.48 -21.98 -6.91
CA VAL A 910 -40.77 -21.52 -7.47
C VAL A 910 -40.40 -20.53 -8.58
N PHE A 911 -40.21 -21.05 -9.79
CA PHE A 911 -40.64 -20.35 -11.00
C PHE A 911 -42.05 -20.83 -11.29
#